data_AF-A0A2A2T1G5-F1
#
_entry.id   AF-A0A2A2T1G5-F1
#
_cell.length_a   1.000
_cell.length_b   1.000
_cell.length_c   1.000
_cell.angle_alpha   90.00
_cell.angle_beta   90.00
_cell.angle_gamma   90.00
#
_symmetry.space_group_name_H-M   'P 1'
#
loop_
_entity.id
_entity.type
_entity.pdbx_description
1 polymer ?
#
loop_
_entity_poly.entity_id
_entity_poly.type
_entity_poly.pdbx_seq_one_letter_code
_entity_poly.pdbx_strand_id
1 'polypeptide(L)'
;LNKDLSLSQIDWILTAISDDEGMTLEQTLERIGRLFWLNGTPVRNDREQLYAKLNELNAKLFANPAALELELASEYAGAQLHALAGDVAEMTQWAQAGDARGLAVRHALRQLNPFFIQGLDYHALNDGGQLDLYDAATGQGTLTQGWLKDRARFLAAQSSRNGGTNDAARRERDVVFVDLPSNEEINTRVPGIDTARYVIFGGEENNQGASTLKGGDFEDHIYGEGGADILQGGSGSDYLDGGQGHDTYVLSSQDSGVDTIVEVDGDGHLEVDGQSLDGMVFSRPNIPIADNNRAQVYQDSQGQYRLQQLSDDGVWELAARGSDGYRVLARLQNWQDGMLGMQLDANVPGVVPEPERFDLYHRDAPVFQHYIGTHASAGIWVHGSQSRSGQFTGSGHGDVIYTGGGNSNLVYAFGGSDYVQGGEGRDFLIMGVNRSQLDHDEDVAYGGGGSDIIAGGGGNDTLWGGDGSASYLQADAGTDSDDAQMRRGDWISGQAGSDLIYGSAREDVLFGGDGDDTLRGGAGRDLLLGDADYFVGSGSMVIGADQGTAAYQWQADGTVRRLPNGHAEAGVAVPSGQVFRWSWSHSTQDFSLTPGRSFLRSERLAGTGTDYLDGGAGDDWMAGQAGDDVLHGGDDNDVLYGDDAVAMPEGSEGNDRLFAGEGRDKLFGGAGKDLLDASEHDGDLDVLRGGSGRDELIGGTGGDELYGEDGEDTL
;
A
#
# COMPACT_ATOMS: atom_id res chain seq x y z
N LEU A 1 1.90 -40.30 -6.50
CA LEU A 1 2.52 -40.45 -7.85
C LEU A 1 1.40 -40.78 -8.84
N ASN A 2 0.47 -39.84 -9.03
CA ASN A 2 -0.57 -39.88 -10.05
C ASN A 2 -0.19 -38.82 -11.09
N LYS A 3 0.08 -39.24 -12.32
CA LYS A 3 0.21 -38.37 -13.49
C LYS A 3 -0.51 -39.07 -14.64
N ASP A 4 -1.80 -38.79 -14.77
CA ASP A 4 -2.59 -39.10 -15.96
C ASP A 4 -3.08 -37.77 -16.51
N LEU A 5 -2.77 -37.48 -17.78
CA LEU A 5 -3.45 -36.40 -18.51
C LEU A 5 -4.87 -36.88 -18.81
N SER A 6 -5.86 -36.13 -18.33
CA SER A 6 -7.29 -36.41 -18.49
C SER A 6 -7.79 -36.08 -19.91
N LEU A 7 -8.86 -36.75 -20.36
CA LEU A 7 -9.55 -36.53 -21.66
C LEU A 7 -9.84 -35.06 -21.97
N SER A 8 -10.01 -34.21 -20.96
CA SER A 8 -10.20 -32.76 -21.11
C SER A 8 -8.89 -32.00 -21.35
N GLN A 9 -7.77 -32.43 -20.76
CA GLN A 9 -6.44 -31.84 -21.02
C GLN A 9 -5.96 -32.10 -22.45
N ILE A 10 -6.56 -33.08 -23.12
CA ILE A 10 -6.26 -33.50 -24.49
C ILE A 10 -7.08 -32.71 -25.51
N ASP A 11 -8.36 -32.52 -25.22
CA ASP A 11 -9.23 -31.61 -25.95
C ASP A 11 -8.63 -30.19 -25.91
N TRP A 12 -8.08 -29.82 -24.75
CA TRP A 12 -7.38 -28.56 -24.52
C TRP A 12 -6.06 -28.43 -25.32
N ILE A 13 -5.21 -29.47 -25.40
CA ILE A 13 -4.03 -29.50 -26.30
C ILE A 13 -4.45 -29.36 -27.78
N LEU A 14 -5.59 -29.93 -28.16
CA LEU A 14 -6.13 -29.84 -29.52
C LEU A 14 -6.65 -28.44 -29.84
N THR A 15 -7.22 -27.73 -28.86
CA THR A 15 -7.72 -26.36 -28.98
C THR A 15 -6.58 -25.33 -29.03
N ALA A 16 -5.56 -25.44 -28.18
CA ALA A 16 -4.42 -24.52 -28.14
C ALA A 16 -3.54 -24.56 -29.40
N ILE A 17 -3.62 -25.64 -30.20
CA ILE A 17 -2.93 -25.75 -31.50
C ILE A 17 -3.83 -25.25 -32.65
N SER A 18 -5.08 -24.85 -32.34
CA SER A 18 -6.10 -24.40 -33.29
C SER A 18 -6.39 -22.89 -33.28
N ASP A 19 -5.73 -22.09 -32.42
CA ASP A 19 -5.96 -20.64 -32.29
C ASP A 19 -5.49 -19.76 -33.47
N ASP A 20 -5.07 -20.38 -34.57
CA ASP A 20 -4.98 -19.70 -35.86
C ASP A 20 -6.34 -19.86 -36.55
N GLU A 21 -7.17 -18.80 -36.59
CA GLU A 21 -8.51 -18.81 -37.21
C GLU A 21 -8.50 -19.29 -38.69
N GLY A 22 -7.32 -19.35 -39.33
CA GLY A 22 -7.10 -19.90 -40.66
C GLY A 22 -6.84 -21.41 -40.74
N MET A 23 -6.68 -22.11 -39.61
CA MET A 23 -6.35 -23.54 -39.57
C MET A 23 -7.57 -24.44 -39.60
N THR A 24 -7.57 -25.35 -40.55
CA THR A 24 -8.51 -26.47 -40.60
C THR A 24 -8.14 -27.52 -39.54
N LEU A 25 -9.13 -28.24 -39.00
CA LEU A 25 -8.93 -29.37 -38.09
C LEU A 25 -7.88 -30.37 -38.60
N GLU A 26 -7.81 -30.56 -39.92
CA GLU A 26 -6.81 -31.36 -40.61
C GLU A 26 -5.37 -30.85 -40.41
N GLN A 27 -5.16 -29.53 -40.41
CA GLN A 27 -3.85 -28.90 -40.17
C GLN A 27 -3.45 -28.97 -38.69
N THR A 28 -4.40 -28.84 -37.77
CA THR A 28 -4.18 -29.04 -36.33
C THR A 28 -3.76 -30.49 -36.03
N LEU A 29 -4.49 -31.46 -36.58
CA LEU A 29 -4.15 -32.89 -36.46
C LEU A 29 -2.83 -33.24 -37.15
N GLU A 30 -2.46 -32.56 -38.23
CA GLU A 30 -1.15 -32.71 -38.87
C GLU A 30 -0.03 -32.18 -37.97
N ARG A 31 -0.19 -30.99 -37.37
CA ARG A 31 0.81 -30.40 -36.46
C ARG A 31 1.03 -31.27 -35.22
N ILE A 32 -0.06 -31.70 -34.58
CA ILE A 32 0.00 -32.63 -33.44
C ILE A 32 0.57 -33.97 -33.87
N GLY A 33 0.21 -34.42 -35.07
CA GLY A 33 0.76 -35.63 -35.66
C GLY A 33 2.28 -35.55 -35.87
N ARG A 34 2.81 -34.42 -36.30
CA ARG A 34 4.26 -34.20 -36.44
C ARG A 34 4.96 -34.22 -35.08
N LEU A 35 4.37 -33.61 -34.05
CA LEU A 35 4.92 -33.59 -32.70
C LEU A 35 5.12 -35.01 -32.12
N PHE A 36 4.25 -35.96 -32.49
CA PHE A 36 4.20 -37.33 -31.94
C PHE A 36 4.40 -38.47 -32.97
N TRP A 37 5.11 -38.22 -34.08
CA TRP A 37 5.42 -39.24 -35.11
C TRP A 37 4.18 -39.96 -35.69
N LEU A 38 3.11 -39.25 -35.97
CA LEU A 38 1.94 -39.76 -36.69
C LEU A 38 2.06 -39.36 -38.16
N ASN A 39 2.37 -40.31 -39.05
CA ASN A 39 2.57 -40.05 -40.49
C ASN A 39 1.26 -39.83 -41.26
N GLY A 40 1.26 -38.89 -42.21
CA GLY A 40 0.17 -38.65 -43.18
C GLY A 40 -0.66 -37.40 -42.89
N THR A 41 -0.84 -36.57 -43.93
CA THR A 41 -1.69 -35.36 -43.94
C THR A 41 -3.13 -35.75 -44.23
N PRO A 42 -4.11 -35.43 -43.35
CA PRO A 42 -5.51 -35.64 -43.67
C PRO A 42 -5.90 -34.86 -44.93
N VAL A 43 -6.49 -35.53 -45.92
CA VAL A 43 -6.93 -34.87 -47.16
C VAL A 43 -8.29 -34.22 -46.90
N ARG A 44 -8.44 -32.94 -47.26
CA ARG A 44 -9.70 -32.20 -47.14
C ARG A 44 -10.86 -32.99 -47.77
N ASN A 45 -11.89 -33.30 -46.97
CA ASN A 45 -13.07 -34.14 -47.28
C ASN A 45 -12.91 -35.67 -47.19
N ASP A 46 -11.82 -36.22 -46.65
CA ASP A 46 -11.70 -37.65 -46.34
C ASP A 46 -11.94 -37.90 -44.84
N ARG A 47 -13.21 -38.12 -44.49
CA ARG A 47 -13.64 -38.37 -43.10
C ARG A 47 -13.04 -39.64 -42.50
N GLU A 48 -12.78 -40.69 -43.29
CA GLU A 48 -12.24 -41.94 -42.76
C GLU A 48 -10.77 -41.80 -42.35
N GLN A 49 -9.97 -41.06 -43.12
CA GLN A 49 -8.58 -40.75 -42.75
C GLN A 49 -8.51 -39.86 -41.51
N LEU A 50 -9.40 -38.88 -41.40
CA LEU A 50 -9.50 -38.00 -40.24
C LEU A 50 -9.78 -38.81 -38.95
N TYR A 51 -10.79 -39.69 -38.98
CA TYR A 51 -11.15 -40.53 -37.84
C TYR A 51 -10.08 -41.58 -37.50
N ALA A 52 -9.40 -42.14 -38.51
CA ALA A 52 -8.29 -43.04 -38.28
C ALA A 52 -7.12 -42.34 -37.56
N LYS A 53 -6.84 -41.09 -37.95
CA LYS A 53 -5.79 -40.27 -37.34
C LYS A 53 -6.12 -39.90 -35.89
N LEU A 54 -7.35 -39.47 -35.64
CA LEU A 54 -7.85 -39.21 -34.28
C LEU A 54 -7.73 -40.46 -33.39
N ASN A 55 -8.08 -41.64 -33.93
CA ASN A 55 -7.96 -42.89 -33.20
C ASN A 55 -6.50 -43.30 -32.94
N GLU A 56 -5.57 -43.01 -33.86
CA GLU A 56 -4.14 -43.28 -33.69
C GLU A 56 -3.53 -42.34 -32.62
N LEU A 57 -3.92 -41.07 -32.64
CA LEU A 57 -3.62 -40.08 -31.61
C LEU A 57 -4.14 -40.56 -30.24
N ASN A 58 -5.39 -40.99 -30.21
CA ASN A 58 -6.07 -41.49 -29.02
C ASN A 58 -5.37 -42.75 -28.46
N ALA A 59 -4.92 -43.65 -29.33
CA ALA A 59 -4.22 -44.87 -28.93
C ALA A 59 -2.81 -44.60 -28.39
N LYS A 60 -2.04 -43.68 -28.99
CA LYS A 60 -0.66 -43.38 -28.58
C LYS A 60 -0.59 -42.55 -27.30
N LEU A 61 -1.51 -41.60 -27.11
CA LEU A 61 -1.47 -40.71 -25.97
C LEU A 61 -2.22 -41.27 -24.75
N PHE A 62 -3.21 -42.18 -24.92
CA PHE A 62 -4.15 -42.53 -23.83
C PHE A 62 -4.29 -44.01 -23.47
N ALA A 63 -3.80 -44.96 -24.29
CA ALA A 63 -3.99 -46.39 -23.99
C ALA A 63 -2.92 -46.98 -23.06
N ASN A 64 -1.78 -46.32 -22.83
CA ASN A 64 -0.73 -46.81 -21.92
C ASN A 64 0.20 -45.69 -21.38
N PRO A 65 -0.25 -44.84 -20.44
CA PRO A 65 0.53 -43.73 -19.88
C PRO A 65 1.83 -44.15 -19.18
N ALA A 66 1.92 -45.39 -18.67
CA ALA A 66 3.12 -45.92 -17.99
C ALA A 66 4.29 -46.30 -18.94
N ALA A 67 4.08 -46.23 -20.26
CA ALA A 67 5.09 -46.59 -21.26
C ALA A 67 5.59 -45.40 -22.11
N LEU A 68 5.17 -44.17 -21.81
CA LEU A 68 5.58 -42.98 -22.56
C LEU A 68 6.86 -42.38 -21.98
N GLU A 69 8.01 -42.87 -22.45
CA GLU A 69 9.03 -41.92 -22.91
C GLU A 69 8.44 -41.28 -24.17
N LEU A 70 7.84 -40.08 -24.04
CA LEU A 70 7.39 -39.28 -25.18
C LEU A 70 8.62 -38.86 -25.99
N GLU A 71 9.07 -39.72 -26.91
CA GLU A 71 10.04 -39.31 -27.93
C GLU A 71 9.34 -38.32 -28.86
N LEU A 72 9.62 -37.03 -28.62
CA LEU A 72 9.33 -35.97 -29.58
C LEU A 72 9.95 -36.33 -30.95
N ALA A 73 9.48 -35.67 -32.02
CA ALA A 73 10.15 -35.78 -33.33
C ALA A 73 11.68 -35.67 -33.18
N SER A 74 12.46 -36.40 -33.99
CA SER A 74 13.93 -36.43 -33.83
C SER A 74 14.61 -35.05 -33.91
N GLU A 75 13.92 -34.06 -34.48
CA GLU A 75 14.30 -32.65 -34.49
C GLU A 75 14.22 -31.97 -33.12
N TYR A 76 13.49 -32.55 -32.17
CA TYR A 76 13.34 -32.13 -30.77
C TYR A 76 13.96 -33.13 -29.78
N ALA A 77 14.88 -33.97 -30.24
CA ALA A 77 15.54 -34.97 -29.41
C ALA A 77 16.26 -34.31 -28.20
N GLY A 78 15.84 -34.65 -26.98
CA GLY A 78 16.37 -34.10 -25.73
C GLY A 78 15.48 -33.06 -25.05
N ALA A 79 14.39 -32.62 -25.68
CA ALA A 79 13.41 -31.73 -25.05
C ALA A 79 12.42 -32.51 -24.16
N GLN A 80 11.90 -31.86 -23.12
CA GLN A 80 11.03 -32.46 -22.09
C GLN A 80 9.74 -31.67 -21.93
N LEU A 81 8.59 -32.35 -21.94
CA LEU A 81 7.29 -31.75 -21.64
C LEU A 81 7.10 -31.61 -20.12
N HIS A 82 6.83 -30.40 -19.65
CA HIS A 82 6.56 -30.10 -18.25
C HIS A 82 5.17 -29.49 -18.11
N ALA A 83 4.36 -30.05 -17.22
CA ALA A 83 3.06 -29.49 -16.88
C ALA A 83 3.24 -28.34 -15.88
N LEU A 84 2.46 -27.28 -16.08
CA LEU A 84 2.26 -26.19 -15.14
C LEU A 84 0.96 -26.51 -14.39
N ALA A 85 1.08 -27.27 -13.30
CA ALA A 85 -0.06 -27.86 -12.62
C ALA A 85 -0.38 -27.11 -11.32
N GLY A 86 -1.31 -26.16 -11.37
CA GLY A 86 -2.11 -25.64 -10.23
C GLY A 86 -1.39 -25.01 -9.02
N ASP A 87 -0.07 -25.07 -8.94
CA ASP A 87 0.75 -24.45 -7.90
C ASP A 87 1.28 -23.10 -8.40
N VAL A 88 0.58 -22.04 -8.02
CA VAL A 88 0.90 -20.66 -8.41
C VAL A 88 2.31 -20.28 -7.97
N ALA A 89 2.71 -20.63 -6.75
CA ALA A 89 4.01 -20.28 -6.20
C ALA A 89 5.17 -20.92 -7.01
N GLU A 90 5.03 -22.19 -7.39
CA GLU A 90 6.02 -22.87 -8.23
C GLU A 90 6.10 -22.25 -9.64
N MET A 91 4.94 -21.94 -10.24
CA MET A 91 4.86 -21.29 -11.56
C MET A 91 5.54 -19.92 -11.55
N THR A 92 5.21 -19.07 -10.58
CA THR A 92 5.78 -17.72 -10.44
C THR A 92 7.29 -17.80 -10.18
N GLN A 93 7.74 -18.71 -9.30
CA GLN A 93 9.16 -18.90 -9.03
C GLN A 93 9.94 -19.30 -10.30
N TRP A 94 9.41 -20.22 -11.11
CA TRP A 94 10.07 -20.59 -12.36
C TRP A 94 10.03 -19.46 -13.38
N ALA A 95 8.93 -18.73 -13.47
CA ALA A 95 8.77 -17.60 -14.39
C ALA A 95 9.74 -16.46 -14.08
N GLN A 96 10.12 -16.26 -12.82
CA GLN A 96 11.10 -15.25 -12.41
C GLN A 96 12.56 -15.64 -12.73
N ALA A 97 12.83 -16.90 -13.13
CA ALA A 97 14.19 -17.33 -13.44
C ALA A 97 14.73 -16.65 -14.72
N GLY A 98 15.95 -16.11 -14.65
CA GLY A 98 16.67 -15.55 -15.80
C GLY A 98 17.30 -16.59 -16.73
N ASP A 99 16.81 -17.83 -16.72
CA ASP A 99 17.31 -18.94 -17.54
C ASP A 99 16.33 -19.32 -18.66
N ALA A 100 16.73 -20.28 -19.51
CA ALA A 100 15.89 -20.76 -20.62
C ALA A 100 14.55 -21.37 -20.15
N ARG A 101 14.47 -21.85 -18.91
CA ARG A 101 13.23 -22.39 -18.34
C ARG A 101 12.29 -21.26 -17.97
N GLY A 102 12.78 -20.21 -17.33
CA GLY A 102 11.95 -19.04 -17.03
C GLY A 102 11.37 -18.41 -18.29
N LEU A 103 12.16 -18.32 -19.37
CA LEU A 103 11.65 -17.85 -20.66
C LEU A 103 10.53 -18.75 -21.21
N ALA A 104 10.69 -20.08 -21.11
CA ALA A 104 9.67 -21.03 -21.52
C ALA A 104 8.39 -20.94 -20.68
N VAL A 105 8.51 -20.71 -19.37
CA VAL A 105 7.38 -20.54 -18.46
C VAL A 105 6.67 -19.20 -18.70
N ARG A 106 7.39 -18.10 -18.88
CA ARG A 106 6.79 -16.79 -19.22
C ARG A 106 6.02 -16.85 -20.54
N HIS A 107 6.59 -17.51 -21.56
CA HIS A 107 5.86 -17.78 -22.80
C HIS A 107 4.59 -18.60 -22.54
N ALA A 108 4.67 -19.64 -21.71
CA ALA A 108 3.51 -20.46 -21.38
C ALA A 108 2.42 -19.66 -20.66
N LEU A 109 2.77 -18.82 -19.68
CA LEU A 109 1.83 -17.94 -18.97
C LEU A 109 1.15 -16.93 -19.91
N ARG A 110 1.93 -16.24 -20.76
CA ARG A 110 1.39 -15.26 -21.73
C ARG A 110 0.34 -15.89 -22.64
N GLN A 111 0.64 -17.10 -23.12
CA GLN A 111 -0.21 -17.86 -24.04
C GLN A 111 -1.24 -18.77 -23.32
N LEU A 112 -1.39 -18.65 -22.00
CA LEU A 112 -2.25 -19.51 -21.17
C LEU A 112 -2.07 -21.02 -21.42
N ASN A 113 -0.84 -21.45 -21.67
CA ASN A 113 -0.47 -22.85 -21.80
C ASN A 113 -0.18 -23.48 -20.41
N PRO A 114 -0.90 -24.53 -19.97
CA PRO A 114 -0.70 -25.30 -18.74
C PRO A 114 0.48 -26.28 -18.89
N PHE A 115 1.36 -26.04 -19.86
CA PHE A 115 2.59 -26.79 -20.04
C PHE A 115 3.62 -25.96 -20.82
N PHE A 116 4.89 -26.35 -20.71
CA PHE A 116 5.96 -25.87 -21.58
C PHE A 116 6.87 -27.02 -21.99
N ILE A 117 7.68 -26.81 -23.04
CA ILE A 117 8.63 -27.82 -23.52
C ILE A 117 10.05 -27.34 -23.21
N GLN A 118 10.64 -27.87 -22.14
CA GLN A 118 12.01 -27.57 -21.77
C GLN A 118 12.99 -28.07 -22.85
N GLY A 119 13.94 -27.22 -23.24
CA GLY A 119 14.97 -27.55 -24.23
C GLY A 119 14.66 -27.05 -25.64
N LEU A 120 13.51 -26.41 -25.87
CA LEU A 120 13.28 -25.60 -27.07
C LEU A 120 13.91 -24.21 -26.91
N ASP A 121 14.16 -23.56 -28.04
CA ASP A 121 14.65 -22.18 -28.08
C ASP A 121 13.48 -21.20 -28.08
N TYR A 122 13.21 -20.63 -26.90
CA TYR A 122 12.18 -19.60 -26.73
C TYR A 122 12.72 -18.18 -26.97
N HIS A 123 14.03 -17.99 -27.22
CA HIS A 123 14.56 -16.65 -27.54
C HIS A 123 14.02 -16.12 -28.86
N ALA A 124 13.83 -17.00 -29.85
CA ALA A 124 13.20 -16.65 -31.13
C ALA A 124 11.71 -16.25 -31.00
N LEU A 125 11.09 -16.53 -29.84
CA LEU A 125 9.72 -16.13 -29.52
C LEU A 125 9.70 -14.88 -28.61
N ASN A 126 10.86 -14.26 -28.40
CA ASN A 126 11.07 -13.07 -27.58
C ASN A 126 11.81 -11.98 -28.38
N ASP A 127 11.63 -11.95 -29.71
CA ASP A 127 12.36 -11.03 -30.60
C ASP A 127 12.03 -9.55 -30.32
N GLY A 128 10.90 -9.26 -29.64
CA GLY A 128 10.48 -7.92 -29.21
C GLY A 128 10.70 -7.63 -27.72
N GLY A 129 11.27 -8.56 -26.95
CA GLY A 129 11.45 -8.42 -25.50
C GLY A 129 10.15 -8.56 -24.68
N GLN A 130 9.07 -9.04 -25.29
CA GLN A 130 7.75 -9.19 -24.66
C GLN A 130 7.68 -10.27 -23.55
N LEU A 131 8.75 -11.04 -23.38
CA LEU A 131 8.94 -12.00 -22.28
C LEU A 131 10.06 -11.57 -21.33
N ASP A 132 10.60 -10.37 -21.50
CA ASP A 132 11.63 -9.84 -20.61
C ASP A 132 11.00 -9.34 -19.31
N LEU A 133 11.63 -9.71 -18.20
CA LEU A 133 11.23 -9.26 -16.87
C LEU A 133 11.47 -7.76 -16.76
N TYR A 134 10.48 -7.05 -16.21
CA TYR A 134 10.64 -5.64 -15.90
C TYR A 134 11.70 -5.45 -14.80
N ASP A 135 12.67 -4.59 -15.08
CA ASP A 135 13.71 -4.14 -14.17
C ASP A 135 13.53 -2.63 -13.92
N ALA A 136 12.94 -2.33 -12.78
CA ALA A 136 12.71 -0.98 -12.28
C ALA A 136 13.94 -0.06 -12.29
N ALA A 137 15.13 -0.59 -12.00
CA ALA A 137 16.35 0.21 -11.94
C ALA A 137 16.81 0.67 -13.33
N THR A 138 16.39 -0.04 -14.38
CA THR A 138 16.77 0.25 -15.77
C THR A 138 15.62 0.72 -16.65
N GLY A 139 14.37 0.54 -16.21
CA GLY A 139 13.17 0.77 -17.03
C GLY A 139 13.16 -0.11 -18.27
N GLN A 140 13.63 -1.36 -18.17
CA GLN A 140 13.70 -2.31 -19.28
C GLN A 140 12.87 -3.56 -18.97
N GLY A 141 12.35 -4.20 -20.01
CA GLY A 141 11.44 -5.34 -19.88
C GLY A 141 10.00 -4.90 -19.66
N THR A 142 9.07 -5.85 -19.72
CA THR A 142 7.62 -5.56 -19.73
C THR A 142 6.85 -6.36 -18.70
N LEU A 143 7.35 -7.53 -18.29
CA LEU A 143 6.62 -8.41 -17.37
C LEU A 143 6.97 -8.08 -15.91
N THR A 144 6.04 -7.42 -15.22
CA THR A 144 6.12 -7.10 -13.79
C THR A 144 5.91 -8.35 -12.92
N GLN A 145 6.32 -8.27 -11.65
CA GLN A 145 6.09 -9.38 -10.71
C GLN A 145 4.60 -9.63 -10.46
N GLY A 146 3.80 -8.55 -10.37
CA GLY A 146 2.34 -8.62 -10.27
C GLY A 146 1.75 -9.42 -11.44
N TRP A 147 2.09 -9.01 -12.68
CA TRP A 147 1.61 -9.70 -13.88
C TRP A 147 1.93 -11.20 -13.86
N LEU A 148 3.13 -11.60 -13.43
CA LEU A 148 3.50 -13.03 -13.36
C LEU A 148 2.70 -13.81 -12.31
N LYS A 149 2.42 -13.21 -11.15
CA LYS A 149 1.63 -13.82 -10.07
C LYS A 149 0.20 -14.04 -10.56
N ASP A 150 -0.43 -13.01 -11.11
CA ASP A 150 -1.83 -13.07 -11.51
C ASP A 150 -2.06 -13.88 -12.79
N ARG A 151 -1.09 -13.88 -13.73
CA ARG A 151 -1.19 -14.76 -14.90
C ARG A 151 -1.08 -16.24 -14.52
N ALA A 152 -0.26 -16.56 -13.51
CA ALA A 152 -0.18 -17.91 -12.95
C ALA A 152 -1.48 -18.32 -12.23
N ARG A 153 -2.13 -17.39 -11.49
CA ARG A 153 -3.46 -17.58 -10.89
C ARG A 153 -4.53 -17.84 -11.96
N PHE A 154 -4.57 -17.01 -13.01
CA PHE A 154 -5.48 -17.22 -14.14
C PHE A 154 -5.31 -18.64 -14.70
N LEU A 155 -4.08 -19.03 -15.05
CA LEU A 155 -3.81 -20.34 -15.63
C LEU A 155 -4.22 -21.50 -14.71
N ALA A 156 -4.02 -21.34 -13.39
CA ALA A 156 -4.47 -22.31 -12.39
C ALA A 156 -6.01 -22.42 -12.35
N ALA A 157 -6.71 -21.28 -12.37
CA ALA A 157 -8.18 -21.23 -12.42
C ALA A 157 -8.71 -21.88 -13.71
N GLN A 158 -8.11 -21.58 -14.86
CA GLN A 158 -8.46 -22.15 -16.16
C GLN A 158 -8.29 -23.67 -16.18
N SER A 159 -7.14 -24.14 -15.68
CA SER A 159 -6.83 -25.57 -15.57
C SER A 159 -7.84 -26.30 -14.69
N SER A 160 -8.30 -25.66 -13.62
CA SER A 160 -9.28 -26.22 -12.67
C SER A 160 -10.68 -26.33 -13.26
N ARG A 161 -11.15 -25.26 -13.94
CA ARG A 161 -12.41 -25.25 -14.71
C ARG A 161 -12.45 -26.41 -15.72
N ASN A 162 -11.35 -26.62 -16.43
CA ASN A 162 -11.24 -27.64 -17.48
C ASN A 162 -11.01 -29.07 -16.95
N GLY A 163 -10.39 -29.21 -15.77
CA GLY A 163 -10.09 -30.50 -15.13
C GLY A 163 -11.26 -31.12 -14.36
N GLY A 164 -12.34 -30.37 -14.10
CA GLY A 164 -13.48 -30.84 -13.31
C GLY A 164 -13.16 -31.09 -11.83
N THR A 165 -12.00 -30.64 -11.37
CA THR A 165 -11.60 -30.68 -9.95
C THR A 165 -11.92 -29.33 -9.32
N ASN A 166 -12.90 -29.30 -8.42
CA ASN A 166 -13.32 -28.07 -7.73
C ASN A 166 -12.25 -27.51 -6.78
N ASP A 167 -11.15 -28.20 -6.49
CA ASP A 167 -10.26 -27.83 -5.37
C ASP A 167 -9.37 -26.61 -5.62
N ALA A 168 -8.98 -26.30 -6.86
CA ALA A 168 -8.22 -25.07 -7.15
C ALA A 168 -9.12 -23.91 -7.61
N ALA A 169 -10.30 -24.17 -8.18
CA ALA A 169 -11.36 -23.17 -8.36
C ALA A 169 -12.00 -22.72 -7.02
N ARG A 170 -11.85 -23.52 -5.95
CA ARG A 170 -12.26 -23.17 -4.58
C ARG A 170 -11.30 -22.21 -3.88
N ARG A 171 -10.08 -22.05 -4.40
CA ARG A 171 -9.06 -21.14 -3.84
C ARG A 171 -9.32 -19.74 -4.36
N GLU A 172 -9.39 -19.55 -5.67
CA GLU A 172 -9.67 -18.24 -6.28
C GLU A 172 -11.16 -17.86 -6.26
N ARG A 173 -11.88 -17.89 -5.12
CA ARG A 173 -13.32 -17.49 -5.09
C ARG A 173 -13.48 -15.97 -5.22
N ASP A 174 -14.62 -15.57 -5.77
CA ASP A 174 -15.07 -14.16 -5.88
C ASP A 174 -14.12 -13.25 -6.67
N VAL A 175 -13.32 -13.87 -7.54
CA VAL A 175 -12.45 -13.21 -8.53
C VAL A 175 -13.02 -13.41 -9.93
N VAL A 176 -13.00 -12.36 -10.74
CA VAL A 176 -13.32 -12.41 -12.16
C VAL A 176 -12.04 -12.16 -12.94
N PHE A 177 -11.47 -13.23 -13.50
CA PHE A 177 -10.36 -13.12 -14.43
C PHE A 177 -10.88 -12.80 -15.83
N VAL A 178 -10.34 -11.74 -16.44
CA VAL A 178 -10.67 -11.31 -17.80
C VAL A 178 -9.39 -11.22 -18.61
N ASP A 179 -9.30 -11.96 -19.72
CA ASP A 179 -8.19 -11.86 -20.68
C ASP A 179 -8.76 -11.41 -22.03
N LEU A 180 -8.56 -10.13 -22.34
CA LEU A 180 -9.06 -9.53 -23.58
C LEU A 180 -8.43 -10.14 -24.85
N PRO A 181 -7.12 -10.46 -24.90
CA PRO A 181 -6.49 -11.05 -26.08
C PRO A 181 -7.06 -12.42 -26.48
N SER A 182 -7.29 -13.32 -25.51
CA SER A 182 -7.90 -14.63 -25.79
C SER A 182 -9.43 -14.62 -25.74
N ASN A 183 -10.04 -13.50 -25.30
CA ASN A 183 -11.47 -13.38 -25.03
C ASN A 183 -11.96 -14.49 -24.05
N GLU A 184 -11.11 -14.83 -23.08
CA GLU A 184 -11.44 -15.75 -21.99
C GLU A 184 -11.87 -14.96 -20.74
N GLU A 185 -12.94 -15.44 -20.11
CA GLU A 185 -13.39 -14.97 -18.80
C GLU A 185 -13.54 -16.18 -17.88
N ILE A 186 -12.98 -16.08 -16.67
CA ILE A 186 -13.18 -17.06 -15.61
C ILE A 186 -13.78 -16.33 -14.43
N ASN A 187 -15.09 -16.48 -14.32
CA ASN A 187 -15.86 -15.97 -13.20
C ASN A 187 -15.98 -17.05 -12.12
N THR A 188 -15.35 -16.81 -10.98
CA THR A 188 -15.38 -17.72 -9.82
C THR A 188 -16.35 -17.25 -8.72
N ARG A 189 -17.15 -16.21 -8.99
CA ARG A 189 -18.14 -15.67 -8.05
C ARG A 189 -19.10 -16.72 -7.52
N VAL A 190 -19.42 -16.59 -6.24
CA VAL A 190 -20.51 -17.32 -5.63
C VAL A 190 -21.86 -16.76 -6.13
N PRO A 191 -22.81 -17.61 -6.58
CA PRO A 191 -24.11 -17.14 -7.01
C PRO A 191 -24.88 -16.43 -5.90
N GLY A 192 -25.17 -15.13 -6.08
CA GLY A 192 -25.92 -14.30 -5.12
C GLY A 192 -25.10 -13.15 -4.52
N ILE A 193 -23.79 -13.15 -4.74
CA ILE A 193 -22.91 -12.02 -4.46
C ILE A 193 -22.76 -11.24 -5.78
N ASP A 194 -23.16 -9.96 -5.78
CA ASP A 194 -23.16 -9.11 -6.98
C ASP A 194 -21.84 -8.33 -7.16
N THR A 195 -20.97 -8.38 -6.16
CA THR A 195 -19.66 -7.70 -6.07
C THR A 195 -18.52 -8.72 -6.32
N ALA A 196 -17.35 -8.28 -6.82
CA ALA A 196 -16.17 -9.14 -7.05
C ALA A 196 -14.89 -8.35 -7.27
N ARG A 197 -13.75 -8.99 -6.97
CA ARG A 197 -12.42 -8.56 -7.40
C ARG A 197 -12.18 -8.93 -8.85
N TYR A 198 -11.52 -8.09 -9.61
CA TYR A 198 -11.22 -8.26 -11.01
C TYR A 198 -9.71 -8.39 -11.22
N VAL A 199 -9.33 -9.36 -12.04
CA VAL A 199 -7.98 -9.45 -12.57
C VAL A 199 -8.08 -9.35 -14.08
N ILE A 200 -7.72 -8.19 -14.63
CA ILE A 200 -7.97 -7.82 -16.02
C ILE A 200 -6.65 -7.73 -16.77
N PHE A 201 -6.53 -8.51 -17.84
CA PHE A 201 -5.43 -8.44 -18.80
C PHE A 201 -5.93 -7.77 -20.09
N GLY A 202 -5.35 -6.60 -20.38
CA GLY A 202 -5.47 -5.79 -21.59
C GLY A 202 -4.88 -6.45 -22.83
N GLY A 203 -4.73 -5.73 -23.95
CA GLY A 203 -4.36 -6.39 -25.21
C GLY A 203 -3.71 -5.58 -26.33
N GLU A 204 -3.04 -6.37 -27.19
CA GLU A 204 -2.26 -6.10 -28.42
C GLU A 204 -1.03 -5.18 -28.36
N GLU A 205 0.10 -5.86 -28.17
CA GLU A 205 1.40 -5.70 -28.84
C GLU A 205 1.27 -5.08 -30.25
N ASN A 206 1.15 -3.74 -30.42
CA ASN A 206 1.40 -2.97 -31.66
C ASN A 206 1.12 -1.43 -31.56
N ASN A 207 0.84 -0.86 -30.37
CA ASN A 207 0.56 0.58 -30.15
C ASN A 207 -0.64 1.16 -30.94
N GLN A 208 -1.70 0.39 -31.23
CA GLN A 208 -2.85 0.93 -32.02
C GLN A 208 -4.26 0.68 -31.45
N GLY A 209 -4.40 -0.07 -30.36
CA GLY A 209 -5.65 -0.21 -29.61
C GLY A 209 -5.58 0.58 -28.31
N ALA A 210 -6.64 1.32 -27.99
CA ALA A 210 -6.85 1.87 -26.65
C ALA A 210 -7.96 1.05 -25.99
N SER A 211 -7.65 0.36 -24.91
CA SER A 211 -8.63 -0.34 -24.07
C SER A 211 -9.13 0.58 -22.98
N THR A 212 -10.36 0.37 -22.52
CA THR A 212 -10.83 0.96 -21.26
C THR A 212 -11.09 -0.20 -20.32
N LEU A 213 -10.21 -0.34 -19.34
CA LEU A 213 -10.19 -1.40 -18.36
C LEU A 213 -10.74 -0.85 -17.06
N LYS A 214 -11.76 -1.49 -16.51
CA LYS A 214 -12.46 -1.03 -15.33
C LYS A 214 -12.64 -2.15 -14.31
N GLY A 215 -12.21 -1.94 -13.07
CA GLY A 215 -12.53 -2.78 -11.93
C GLY A 215 -13.89 -2.45 -11.28
N GLY A 216 -14.08 -2.99 -10.09
CA GLY A 216 -15.23 -2.90 -9.20
C GLY A 216 -14.97 -2.05 -7.95
N ASP A 217 -15.40 -2.56 -6.80
CA ASP A 217 -15.39 -1.84 -5.51
C ASP A 217 -14.41 -2.47 -4.50
N PHE A 218 -13.55 -3.38 -4.96
CA PHE A 218 -12.57 -4.12 -4.15
C PHE A 218 -11.19 -3.97 -4.77
N GLU A 219 -10.17 -4.50 -4.10
CA GLU A 219 -8.80 -4.56 -4.64
C GLU A 219 -8.74 -5.35 -5.96
N ASP A 220 -8.63 -4.61 -7.05
CA ASP A 220 -8.58 -5.10 -8.41
C ASP A 220 -7.17 -4.99 -8.98
N HIS A 221 -6.82 -5.92 -9.87
CA HIS A 221 -5.55 -5.91 -10.57
C HIS A 221 -5.79 -5.71 -12.07
N ILE A 222 -5.30 -4.61 -12.62
CA ILE A 222 -5.52 -4.23 -14.02
C ILE A 222 -4.18 -4.06 -14.73
N TYR A 223 -4.00 -4.81 -15.81
CA TYR A 223 -2.82 -4.79 -16.67
C TYR A 223 -3.20 -4.29 -18.06
N GLY A 224 -2.71 -3.14 -18.51
CA GLY A 224 -2.91 -2.63 -19.89
C GLY A 224 -2.15 -3.45 -20.93
N GLU A 225 -0.96 -3.94 -20.55
CA GLU A 225 0.03 -4.63 -21.37
C GLU A 225 0.67 -3.78 -22.46
N GLY A 226 -0.06 -3.45 -23.53
CA GLY A 226 0.49 -2.69 -24.63
C GLY A 226 -0.63 -1.97 -25.37
N GLY A 227 -0.48 -0.68 -25.64
CA GLY A 227 -1.59 0.11 -26.13
C GLY A 227 -1.50 1.57 -25.73
N ALA A 228 -2.63 2.25 -25.69
CA ALA A 228 -2.76 3.52 -24.98
C ALA A 228 -4.05 3.39 -24.17
N ASP A 229 -3.95 2.68 -23.06
CA ASP A 229 -5.06 2.16 -22.31
C ASP A 229 -5.56 3.17 -21.27
N ILE A 230 -6.81 3.00 -20.85
CA ILE A 230 -7.40 3.73 -19.73
C ILE A 230 -7.66 2.71 -18.64
N LEU A 231 -6.95 2.84 -17.52
CA LEU A 231 -7.04 1.97 -16.36
C LEU A 231 -7.81 2.72 -15.26
N GLN A 232 -8.94 2.16 -14.86
CA GLN A 232 -9.75 2.66 -13.75
C GLN A 232 -9.98 1.50 -12.78
N GLY A 233 -9.31 1.53 -11.63
CA GLY A 233 -9.47 0.51 -10.59
C GLY A 233 -10.90 0.49 -10.08
N GLY A 234 -11.29 1.51 -9.32
CA GLY A 234 -12.68 1.69 -8.93
C GLY A 234 -12.77 2.23 -7.52
N SER A 235 -13.32 1.44 -6.61
CA SER A 235 -13.11 1.65 -5.18
C SER A 235 -12.18 0.57 -4.64
N GLY A 236 -11.39 0.88 -3.61
CA GLY A 236 -10.44 -0.08 -3.03
C GLY A 236 -9.00 0.21 -3.43
N SER A 237 -8.03 -0.49 -2.83
CA SER A 237 -6.62 -0.26 -3.13
C SER A 237 -6.19 -1.08 -4.34
N ASP A 238 -6.29 -0.50 -5.53
CA ASP A 238 -6.13 -1.22 -6.79
C ASP A 238 -4.68 -1.29 -7.28
N TYR A 239 -4.32 -2.35 -7.98
CA TYR A 239 -3.04 -2.46 -8.67
C TYR A 239 -3.21 -2.16 -10.17
N LEU A 240 -2.65 -1.04 -10.63
CA LEU A 240 -2.77 -0.56 -12.01
C LEU A 240 -1.39 -0.54 -12.70
N ASP A 241 -1.23 -1.36 -13.74
CA ASP A 241 0.00 -1.50 -14.53
C ASP A 241 -0.32 -1.28 -16.01
N GLY A 242 0.02 -0.11 -16.54
CA GLY A 242 -0.29 0.25 -17.94
C GLY A 242 0.46 -0.60 -18.96
N GLY A 243 1.69 -0.99 -18.62
CA GLY A 243 2.57 -1.69 -19.54
C GLY A 243 3.23 -0.74 -20.54
N GLN A 244 3.12 -1.02 -21.84
CA GLN A 244 3.74 -0.21 -22.89
C GLN A 244 2.72 0.74 -23.54
N GLY A 245 3.13 1.98 -23.73
CA GLY A 245 2.45 3.04 -24.46
C GLY A 245 1.83 4.10 -23.57
N HIS A 246 1.10 5.03 -24.19
CA HIS A 246 0.64 6.25 -23.50
C HIS A 246 -0.66 5.98 -22.73
N ASP A 247 -0.53 5.34 -21.58
CA ASP A 247 -1.65 4.94 -20.73
C ASP A 247 -2.21 6.09 -19.90
N THR A 248 -3.44 5.90 -19.43
CA THR A 248 -4.19 6.84 -18.58
C THR A 248 -4.64 6.12 -17.33
N TYR A 249 -4.11 6.50 -16.18
CA TYR A 249 -4.54 5.98 -14.89
C TYR A 249 -5.57 6.94 -14.29
N VAL A 250 -6.78 6.46 -14.06
CA VAL A 250 -7.93 7.26 -13.63
C VAL A 250 -8.18 7.01 -12.15
N LEU A 251 -7.89 8.02 -11.35
CA LEU A 251 -8.08 8.04 -9.90
C LEU A 251 -9.28 8.92 -9.53
N SER A 252 -9.86 8.67 -8.35
CA SER A 252 -10.88 9.55 -7.78
C SER A 252 -10.48 10.04 -6.39
N SER A 253 -10.72 11.33 -6.10
CA SER A 253 -10.61 11.83 -4.73
C SER A 253 -11.72 11.31 -3.80
N GLN A 254 -12.70 10.59 -4.33
CA GLN A 254 -13.77 9.95 -3.54
C GLN A 254 -13.52 8.48 -3.22
N ASP A 255 -12.55 7.84 -3.89
CA ASP A 255 -12.22 6.45 -3.61
C ASP A 255 -11.35 6.36 -2.38
N SER A 256 -11.85 5.78 -1.29
CA SER A 256 -11.11 5.64 -0.02
C SER A 256 -9.85 4.78 -0.12
N GLY A 257 -9.72 3.91 -1.11
CA GLY A 257 -8.53 3.09 -1.32
C GLY A 257 -7.30 3.89 -1.76
N VAL A 258 -6.13 3.24 -1.69
CA VAL A 258 -4.87 3.79 -2.19
C VAL A 258 -4.26 2.87 -3.22
N ASP A 259 -4.35 3.31 -4.47
CA ASP A 259 -3.91 2.54 -5.62
C ASP A 259 -2.39 2.39 -5.68
N THR A 260 -1.92 1.28 -6.19
CA THR A 260 -0.54 1.08 -6.61
C THR A 260 -0.45 1.25 -8.12
N ILE A 261 0.33 2.22 -8.57
CA ILE A 261 0.52 2.51 -10.00
C ILE A 261 1.93 2.12 -10.41
N VAL A 262 2.03 1.28 -11.43
CA VAL A 262 3.29 0.84 -12.04
C VAL A 262 3.35 1.33 -13.47
N GLU A 263 4.24 2.29 -13.70
CA GLU A 263 4.51 2.84 -15.02
C GLU A 263 5.81 2.24 -15.59
N VAL A 264 5.68 1.44 -16.65
CA VAL A 264 6.78 0.60 -17.15
C VAL A 264 7.66 1.33 -18.16
N ASP A 265 7.10 2.17 -19.03
CA ASP A 265 7.85 2.86 -20.09
C ASP A 265 7.97 4.37 -19.92
N GLY A 266 7.21 4.94 -18.98
CA GLY A 266 7.26 6.35 -18.61
C GLY A 266 6.46 7.27 -19.51
N ASP A 267 5.69 6.74 -20.49
CA ASP A 267 4.89 7.51 -21.45
C ASP A 267 3.43 7.69 -21.02
N GLY A 268 3.01 7.13 -19.88
CA GLY A 268 1.65 7.30 -19.34
C GLY A 268 1.34 8.66 -18.71
N HIS A 269 0.12 8.82 -18.21
CA HIS A 269 -0.30 9.97 -17.40
C HIS A 269 -1.46 9.69 -16.43
N LEU A 270 -1.68 10.60 -15.49
CA LEU A 270 -2.72 10.51 -14.46
C LEU A 270 -3.89 11.47 -14.70
N GLU A 271 -5.10 11.00 -14.37
CA GLU A 271 -6.32 11.79 -14.28
C GLU A 271 -6.94 11.62 -12.90
N VAL A 272 -7.23 12.72 -12.19
CA VAL A 272 -7.95 12.70 -10.91
C VAL A 272 -9.28 13.43 -11.06
N ASP A 273 -10.40 12.75 -10.81
CA ASP A 273 -11.76 13.31 -10.92
C ASP A 273 -12.05 14.05 -12.25
N GLY A 274 -11.54 13.53 -13.36
CA GLY A 274 -11.68 14.17 -14.67
C GLY A 274 -10.63 15.24 -14.99
N GLN A 275 -9.71 15.54 -14.07
CA GLN A 275 -8.62 16.48 -14.26
C GLN A 275 -7.31 15.75 -14.56
N SER A 276 -6.81 15.92 -15.79
CA SER A 276 -5.46 15.47 -16.16
C SER A 276 -4.38 16.22 -15.37
N LEU A 277 -3.39 15.49 -14.88
CA LEU A 277 -2.20 16.02 -14.22
C LEU A 277 -1.02 16.26 -15.18
N ASP A 278 -1.20 16.02 -16.48
CA ASP A 278 -0.17 16.21 -17.49
C ASP A 278 0.38 17.66 -17.52
N GLY A 279 1.70 17.79 -17.47
CA GLY A 279 2.42 19.05 -17.40
C GLY A 279 2.32 19.79 -16.06
N MET A 280 1.71 19.20 -15.03
CA MET A 280 1.64 19.79 -13.70
C MET A 280 3.04 19.82 -13.06
N VAL A 281 3.40 20.98 -12.49
CA VAL A 281 4.68 21.19 -11.84
C VAL A 281 4.49 21.21 -10.33
N PHE A 282 5.18 20.29 -9.66
CA PHE A 282 5.20 20.16 -8.22
C PHE A 282 6.44 20.83 -7.66
N SER A 283 6.23 21.79 -6.76
CA SER A 283 7.28 22.59 -6.14
C SER A 283 7.31 22.32 -4.65
N ARG A 284 8.49 22.43 -4.03
CA ARG A 284 8.56 22.31 -2.57
C ARG A 284 7.80 23.47 -1.92
N PRO A 285 7.08 23.24 -0.82
CA PRO A 285 6.74 24.31 0.10
C PRO A 285 8.02 25.07 0.48
N ASN A 286 7.91 26.32 0.92
CA ASN A 286 9.05 27.17 1.27
C ASN A 286 9.76 26.72 2.57
N ILE A 287 10.25 25.48 2.58
CA ILE A 287 10.93 24.74 3.64
C ILE A 287 12.41 24.60 3.21
N PRO A 288 13.37 24.91 4.09
CA PRO A 288 14.78 24.74 3.76
C PRO A 288 15.17 23.27 3.67
N ILE A 289 16.10 22.99 2.76
CA ILE A 289 16.69 21.67 2.56
C ILE A 289 17.47 21.27 3.84
N ALA A 290 17.00 20.26 4.56
CA ALA A 290 17.79 19.59 5.59
C ALA A 290 18.95 18.79 4.97
N ASP A 291 20.04 18.62 5.71
CA ASP A 291 21.29 17.94 5.27
C ASP A 291 21.10 16.46 4.83
N ASN A 292 19.90 15.90 4.99
CA ASN A 292 19.60 14.47 4.84
C ASN A 292 18.12 14.22 4.55
N ASN A 293 17.64 14.85 3.49
CA ASN A 293 16.70 14.35 2.48
C ASN A 293 16.01 12.97 2.69
N ARG A 294 14.92 12.87 3.46
CA ARG A 294 14.19 11.58 3.59
C ARG A 294 12.67 11.57 3.42
N ALA A 295 12.02 12.73 3.35
CA ALA A 295 10.69 12.85 2.78
C ALA A 295 10.53 14.25 2.17
N GLN A 296 10.73 14.33 0.86
CA GLN A 296 10.53 15.60 0.16
C GLN A 296 9.04 15.70 -0.22
N VAL A 297 8.32 16.59 0.44
CA VAL A 297 6.96 16.95 0.06
C VAL A 297 7.00 18.05 -0.99
N TYR A 298 6.24 17.86 -2.07
CA TYR A 298 6.02 18.81 -3.13
C TYR A 298 4.52 19.03 -3.30
N GLN A 299 4.14 20.23 -3.71
CA GLN A 299 2.76 20.59 -3.99
C GLN A 299 2.66 21.33 -5.31
N ASP A 300 1.52 21.20 -5.97
CA ASP A 300 1.23 22.00 -7.14
C ASP A 300 0.98 23.47 -6.75
N SER A 301 0.90 24.36 -7.75
CA SER A 301 0.74 25.80 -7.52
C SER A 301 -0.53 26.20 -6.74
N GLN A 302 -1.55 25.34 -6.70
CA GLN A 302 -2.81 25.58 -6.01
C GLN A 302 -2.90 24.83 -4.67
N GLY A 303 -1.92 23.99 -4.32
CA GLY A 303 -2.00 23.10 -3.15
C GLY A 303 -3.21 22.18 -3.20
N GLN A 304 -3.62 21.76 -4.40
CA GLN A 304 -4.67 20.78 -4.64
C GLN A 304 -4.09 19.37 -4.68
N TYR A 305 -2.85 19.21 -5.15
CA TYR A 305 -2.17 17.92 -5.22
C TYR A 305 -0.82 18.00 -4.53
N ARG A 306 -0.44 16.90 -3.89
CA ARG A 306 0.83 16.74 -3.19
C ARG A 306 1.53 15.49 -3.70
N LEU A 307 2.82 15.60 -3.97
CA LEU A 307 3.72 14.46 -4.21
C LEU A 307 4.71 14.34 -3.06
N GLN A 308 4.90 13.13 -2.55
CA GLN A 308 5.87 12.85 -1.50
C GLN A 308 6.79 11.70 -1.91
N GLN A 309 8.09 11.93 -1.83
CA GLN A 309 9.07 10.85 -2.01
C GLN A 309 9.17 10.01 -0.74
N LEU A 310 8.89 8.71 -0.83
CA LEU A 310 9.02 7.79 0.30
C LEU A 310 10.38 7.06 0.33
N SER A 311 11.03 6.95 -0.82
CA SER A 311 12.28 6.19 -0.94
C SER A 311 13.17 6.68 -2.09
N ASP A 312 14.46 6.41 -1.96
CA ASP A 312 15.46 6.77 -2.98
C ASP A 312 15.34 5.91 -4.26
N ASP A 313 14.65 4.76 -4.19
CA ASP A 313 14.41 3.85 -5.32
C ASP A 313 13.15 4.21 -6.14
N GLY A 314 12.48 5.32 -5.82
CA GLY A 314 11.45 5.91 -6.67
C GLY A 314 10.02 5.55 -6.27
N VAL A 315 9.75 5.19 -5.01
CA VAL A 315 8.38 5.10 -4.52
C VAL A 315 7.91 6.50 -4.08
N TRP A 316 6.80 6.94 -4.66
CA TRP A 316 6.19 8.23 -4.36
C TRP A 316 4.72 8.08 -4.02
N GLU A 317 4.21 8.97 -3.18
CA GLU A 317 2.77 9.08 -2.91
C GLU A 317 2.20 10.34 -3.57
N LEU A 318 1.09 10.16 -4.29
CA LEU A 318 0.24 11.23 -4.78
C LEU A 318 -0.97 11.36 -3.86
N ALA A 319 -1.20 12.57 -3.36
CA ALA A 319 -2.37 12.91 -2.56
C ALA A 319 -3.13 14.09 -3.18
N ALA A 320 -4.44 14.12 -2.98
CA ALA A 320 -5.30 15.24 -3.35
C ALA A 320 -5.92 15.89 -2.12
N ARG A 321 -6.19 17.19 -2.22
CA ARG A 321 -6.77 17.98 -1.15
C ARG A 321 -8.30 17.97 -1.22
N GLY A 322 -8.95 17.41 -0.20
CA GLY A 322 -10.39 17.50 0.04
C GLY A 322 -10.79 18.74 0.86
N SER A 323 -12.06 18.80 1.27
CA SER A 323 -12.52 19.74 2.32
C SER A 323 -11.78 19.52 3.64
N ASP A 324 -11.38 18.28 3.84
CA ASP A 324 -10.96 17.67 5.08
C ASP A 324 -9.50 17.21 4.88
N GLY A 325 -8.63 18.05 4.34
CA GLY A 325 -7.18 17.77 4.30
C GLY A 325 -6.69 17.03 3.06
N TYR A 326 -5.51 16.42 3.15
CA TYR A 326 -4.91 15.68 2.03
C TYR A 326 -5.15 14.19 2.20
N ARG A 327 -5.77 13.58 1.21
CA ARG A 327 -5.97 12.14 1.13
C ARG A 327 -5.03 11.54 0.09
N VAL A 328 -4.31 10.49 0.46
CA VAL A 328 -3.47 9.74 -0.46
C VAL A 328 -4.36 9.03 -1.47
N LEU A 329 -4.05 9.19 -2.76
CA LEU A 329 -4.77 8.55 -3.86
C LEU A 329 -4.01 7.35 -4.43
N ALA A 330 -2.70 7.47 -4.56
CA ALA A 330 -1.90 6.43 -5.18
C ALA A 330 -0.43 6.43 -4.72
N ARG A 331 0.16 5.24 -4.67
CA ARG A 331 1.59 4.97 -4.59
C ARG A 331 2.14 4.68 -5.99
N LEU A 332 3.01 5.57 -6.46
CA LEU A 332 3.67 5.50 -7.75
C LEU A 332 4.97 4.71 -7.59
N GLN A 333 5.03 3.52 -8.18
CA GLN A 333 6.20 2.65 -8.11
C GLN A 333 7.23 3.04 -9.16
N ASN A 334 8.49 3.17 -8.74
CA ASN A 334 9.64 3.50 -9.58
C ASN A 334 9.50 4.82 -10.36
N TRP A 335 8.67 5.73 -9.86
CA TRP A 335 8.42 7.03 -10.49
C TRP A 335 9.68 7.89 -10.49
N GLN A 336 9.90 8.58 -11.61
CA GLN A 336 10.97 9.53 -11.82
C GLN A 336 10.41 10.83 -12.36
N ASP A 337 11.10 11.94 -12.11
CA ASP A 337 10.73 13.26 -12.62
C ASP A 337 10.46 13.22 -14.15
N GLY A 338 9.25 13.62 -14.55
CA GLY A 338 8.77 13.58 -15.92
C GLY A 338 7.88 12.39 -16.28
N MET A 339 7.91 11.29 -15.52
CA MET A 339 6.98 10.17 -15.71
C MET A 339 5.55 10.57 -15.35
N LEU A 340 4.56 9.90 -15.94
CA LEU A 340 3.14 10.19 -15.74
C LEU A 340 2.74 11.63 -16.12
N GLY A 341 3.54 12.29 -16.98
CA GLY A 341 3.35 13.68 -17.39
C GLY A 341 3.63 14.72 -16.29
N MET A 342 4.02 14.32 -15.08
CA MET A 342 4.24 15.23 -13.94
C MET A 342 5.71 15.63 -13.81
N GLN A 343 5.96 16.87 -13.41
CA GLN A 343 7.31 17.42 -13.29
C GLN A 343 7.56 17.95 -11.88
N LEU A 344 8.76 17.73 -11.35
CA LEU A 344 9.28 18.47 -10.22
C LEU A 344 9.86 19.80 -10.72
N ASP A 345 9.62 20.87 -9.98
CA ASP A 345 10.31 22.13 -10.27
C ASP A 345 11.82 21.98 -9.99
N ALA A 346 12.60 21.79 -11.06
CA ALA A 346 14.07 21.80 -11.00
C ALA A 346 14.64 23.14 -10.45
N ASN A 347 13.82 24.20 -10.44
CA ASN A 347 14.09 25.47 -9.77
C ASN A 347 13.31 25.60 -8.46
N VAL A 348 13.40 24.61 -7.57
CA VAL A 348 13.37 24.99 -6.15
C VAL A 348 14.39 26.13 -5.98
N PRO A 349 14.10 27.21 -5.26
CA PRO A 349 15.14 28.02 -4.66
C PRO A 349 15.95 27.18 -3.64
N GLY A 350 16.65 26.14 -4.11
CA GLY A 350 17.90 25.65 -3.55
C GLY A 350 19.05 26.66 -3.75
N VAL A 351 18.72 27.84 -4.30
CA VAL A 351 19.48 29.08 -4.14
C VAL A 351 18.48 30.18 -3.79
N VAL A 352 18.00 30.22 -2.55
CA VAL A 352 18.24 31.48 -1.83
C VAL A 352 19.71 31.37 -1.40
N PRO A 353 20.65 32.09 -2.03
CA PRO A 353 21.87 32.42 -1.33
C PRO A 353 21.46 33.48 -0.32
N GLU A 354 20.83 33.06 0.76
CA GLU A 354 20.81 33.84 1.98
C GLU A 354 20.89 32.84 3.13
N PRO A 355 22.11 32.50 3.58
CA PRO A 355 22.34 32.12 4.98
C PRO A 355 21.82 33.16 6.00
N GLU A 356 20.98 34.13 5.63
CA GLU A 356 20.47 35.19 6.48
C GLU A 356 19.22 34.80 7.30
N ARG A 357 18.68 33.57 7.17
CA ARG A 357 17.53 33.15 8.01
C ARG A 357 17.59 31.75 8.63
N PHE A 358 18.69 30.99 8.51
CA PHE A 358 18.97 29.98 9.55
C PHE A 358 19.45 30.73 10.79
N ASP A 359 18.52 31.15 11.63
CA ASP A 359 18.81 32.08 12.72
C ASP A 359 19.80 31.48 13.72
N LEU A 360 19.69 30.18 14.00
CA LEU A 360 20.59 29.46 14.91
C LEU A 360 20.85 28.02 14.48
N TYR A 361 22.08 27.72 14.06
CA TYR A 361 22.57 26.38 13.78
C TYR A 361 23.49 25.90 14.90
N HIS A 362 23.01 24.97 15.73
CA HIS A 362 23.72 24.49 16.91
C HIS A 362 23.91 22.97 16.96
N ARG A 363 23.94 22.33 15.78
CA ARG A 363 24.17 20.88 15.61
C ARG A 363 25.29 20.32 16.50
N ASP A 364 26.43 21.01 16.58
CA ASP A 364 27.61 20.55 17.34
C ASP A 364 27.71 21.11 18.77
N ALA A 365 26.69 21.84 19.25
CA ALA A 365 26.75 22.50 20.55
C ALA A 365 26.61 21.49 21.70
N PRO A 366 27.59 21.36 22.61
CA PRO A 366 27.57 20.31 23.65
C PRO A 366 26.76 20.69 24.90
N VAL A 367 25.74 21.53 24.74
CA VAL A 367 24.93 22.13 25.83
C VAL A 367 23.44 21.86 25.62
N PHE A 368 22.67 21.82 26.69
CA PHE A 368 21.20 21.79 26.61
C PHE A 368 20.69 23.15 26.14
N GLN A 369 19.72 23.17 25.23
CA GLN A 369 19.31 24.39 24.55
C GLN A 369 17.85 24.72 24.81
N HIS A 370 17.52 26.00 24.92
CA HIS A 370 16.15 26.48 24.98
C HIS A 370 15.95 27.60 23.96
N TYR A 371 15.10 27.36 22.98
CA TYR A 371 14.72 28.32 21.95
C TYR A 371 13.35 28.90 22.26
N ILE A 372 13.21 30.23 22.22
CA ILE A 372 12.00 30.96 22.63
C ILE A 372 11.57 31.90 21.50
N GLY A 373 10.70 31.41 20.62
CA GLY A 373 10.15 32.06 19.43
C GLY A 373 8.90 32.90 19.66
N THR A 374 8.27 32.84 20.85
CA THR A 374 6.94 33.43 21.11
C THR A 374 6.80 34.95 20.91
N HIS A 375 7.89 35.66 20.64
CA HIS A 375 7.91 37.10 20.35
C HIS A 375 8.44 37.41 18.95
N ALA A 376 8.72 36.39 18.14
CA ALA A 376 9.19 36.57 16.78
C ALA A 376 8.10 37.22 15.92
N SER A 377 8.51 38.05 14.98
CA SER A 377 7.61 38.75 14.04
C SER A 377 7.40 37.99 12.73
N ALA A 378 7.99 36.80 12.61
CA ALA A 378 7.95 35.89 11.48
C ALA A 378 8.38 34.49 11.98
N GLY A 379 8.21 33.47 11.14
CA GLY A 379 8.65 32.11 11.45
C GLY A 379 10.14 32.02 11.79
N ILE A 380 10.47 31.20 12.79
CA ILE A 380 11.82 30.97 13.29
C ILE A 380 12.40 29.68 12.73
N TRP A 381 13.71 29.70 12.46
CA TRP A 381 14.40 28.56 11.87
C TRP A 381 15.57 28.15 12.77
N VAL A 382 15.50 26.94 13.31
CA VAL A 382 16.42 26.47 14.35
C VAL A 382 16.91 25.06 14.09
N HIS A 383 18.18 24.82 14.40
CA HIS A 383 18.74 23.49 14.46
C HIS A 383 19.40 23.24 15.82
N GLY A 384 18.83 22.32 16.59
CA GLY A 384 19.28 21.89 17.91
C GLY A 384 20.55 21.03 17.89
N SER A 385 20.95 20.55 19.07
CA SER A 385 22.21 19.82 19.26
C SER A 385 22.06 18.33 18.95
N GLN A 386 23.08 17.73 18.34
CA GLN A 386 23.16 16.29 18.13
C GLN A 386 23.57 15.51 19.38
N SER A 387 24.00 16.19 20.43
CA SER A 387 24.60 15.56 21.62
C SER A 387 23.82 15.82 22.91
N ARG A 388 22.86 16.74 22.90
CA ARG A 388 22.12 17.20 24.06
C ARG A 388 20.70 17.54 23.68
N SER A 389 19.77 17.17 24.55
CA SER A 389 18.38 17.53 24.41
C SER A 389 18.13 19.03 24.48
N GLY A 390 17.06 19.48 23.83
CA GLY A 390 16.61 20.84 23.80
C GLY A 390 15.13 21.00 24.15
N GLN A 391 14.79 22.25 24.47
CA GLN A 391 13.43 22.76 24.54
C GLN A 391 13.26 23.76 23.40
N PHE A 392 12.21 23.57 22.61
CA PHE A 392 11.88 24.39 21.47
C PHE A 392 10.50 24.97 21.69
N THR A 393 10.39 26.25 21.40
CA THR A 393 9.17 27.01 21.57
C THR A 393 9.09 27.92 20.37
N GLY A 394 8.18 27.61 19.45
CA GLY A 394 7.99 28.31 18.20
C GLY A 394 7.30 29.67 18.39
N SER A 395 6.81 30.20 17.28
CA SER A 395 6.23 31.53 17.10
C SER A 395 4.71 31.44 16.92
N GLY A 396 4.11 32.29 16.08
CA GLY A 396 2.71 32.17 15.66
C GLY A 396 2.61 32.23 14.14
N HIS A 397 3.66 31.74 13.50
CA HIS A 397 3.95 31.74 12.08
C HIS A 397 4.68 30.44 11.78
N GLY A 398 4.58 29.94 10.54
CA GLY A 398 5.26 28.71 10.15
C GLY A 398 6.77 28.72 10.42
N ASP A 399 7.16 27.89 11.37
CA ASP A 399 8.50 27.69 11.88
C ASP A 399 9.16 26.45 11.26
N VAL A 400 10.48 26.38 11.36
CA VAL A 400 11.25 25.21 10.95
C VAL A 400 12.18 24.80 12.09
N ILE A 401 11.90 23.64 12.70
CA ILE A 401 12.57 23.17 13.90
C ILE A 401 13.18 21.80 13.64
N TYR A 402 14.51 21.75 13.65
CA TYR A 402 15.25 20.49 13.74
C TYR A 402 15.69 20.29 15.19
N THR A 403 15.16 19.28 15.87
CA THR A 403 15.47 19.06 17.30
C THR A 403 16.94 18.63 17.49
N GLY A 404 17.47 17.88 16.53
CA GLY A 404 18.75 17.18 16.64
C GLY A 404 18.64 15.95 17.54
N GLY A 405 19.77 15.31 17.83
CA GLY A 405 19.82 14.18 18.75
C GLY A 405 19.59 14.55 20.23
N GLY A 406 20.26 13.82 21.12
CA GLY A 406 19.95 13.82 22.55
C GLY A 406 19.00 12.68 22.92
N ASN A 407 18.63 12.60 24.20
CA ASN A 407 17.82 11.48 24.68
C ASN A 407 16.31 11.75 24.57
N SER A 408 15.93 13.02 24.69
CA SER A 408 14.55 13.47 24.56
C SER A 408 14.40 14.97 24.40
N ASN A 409 13.89 15.45 23.28
CA ASN A 409 13.58 16.85 23.04
C ASN A 409 12.12 17.19 23.38
N LEU A 410 11.85 18.47 23.64
CA LEU A 410 10.50 18.98 23.87
C LEU A 410 10.23 20.13 22.91
N VAL A 411 9.18 20.01 22.10
CA VAL A 411 8.76 21.04 21.14
C VAL A 411 7.34 21.51 21.48
N TYR A 412 7.15 22.82 21.42
CA TYR A 412 5.85 23.48 21.31
C TYR A 412 5.96 24.42 20.10
N ALA A 413 5.46 24.04 18.93
CA ALA A 413 5.63 24.82 17.70
C ALA A 413 4.68 26.04 17.67
N PHE A 414 3.49 25.86 18.24
CA PHE A 414 2.43 26.82 18.54
C PHE A 414 1.40 27.05 17.45
N GLY A 415 1.71 27.71 16.35
CA GLY A 415 0.70 27.91 15.33
C GLY A 415 1.22 28.64 14.11
N GLY A 416 0.42 28.57 13.04
CA GLY A 416 0.88 28.67 11.66
C GLY A 416 1.54 27.36 11.24
N SER A 417 1.39 26.98 9.97
CA SER A 417 1.96 25.75 9.41
C SER A 417 3.46 25.55 9.68
N ASP A 418 3.77 24.72 10.66
CA ASP A 418 5.09 24.45 11.20
C ASP A 418 5.70 23.18 10.60
N TYR A 419 7.03 23.15 10.50
CA TYR A 419 7.79 21.96 10.15
C TYR A 419 8.70 21.57 11.32
N VAL A 420 8.50 20.37 11.86
CA VAL A 420 9.33 19.83 12.94
C VAL A 420 9.91 18.49 12.53
N GLN A 421 11.23 18.36 12.64
CA GLN A 421 11.93 17.09 12.47
C GLN A 421 12.67 16.73 13.77
N GLY A 422 12.24 15.62 14.34
CA GLY A 422 12.84 14.92 15.46
C GLY A 422 14.17 14.24 15.11
N GLY A 423 14.86 13.74 16.13
CA GLY A 423 16.14 13.06 16.02
C GLY A 423 16.06 11.55 16.26
N GLU A 424 17.19 10.92 16.56
CA GLU A 424 17.28 9.50 16.95
C GLU A 424 16.88 9.22 18.42
N GLY A 425 16.41 10.25 19.13
CA GLY A 425 16.04 10.18 20.55
C GLY A 425 14.53 10.35 20.71
N ARG A 426 14.01 10.07 21.92
CA ARG A 426 12.57 10.12 22.18
C ARG A 426 12.05 11.55 22.33
N ASP A 427 11.43 12.07 21.30
CA ASP A 427 10.98 13.43 21.21
C ASP A 427 9.51 13.58 21.60
N PHE A 428 9.19 14.72 22.21
CA PHE A 428 7.82 15.08 22.60
C PHE A 428 7.45 16.34 21.84
N LEU A 429 6.64 16.18 20.80
CA LEU A 429 6.28 17.19 19.82
C LEU A 429 4.83 17.61 20.03
N ILE A 430 4.60 18.90 20.25
CA ILE A 430 3.28 19.51 20.19
C ILE A 430 3.35 20.56 19.10
N MET A 431 2.62 20.34 18.02
CA MET A 431 2.70 21.18 16.83
C MET A 431 1.81 22.40 17.03
N GLY A 432 0.52 22.20 17.24
CA GLY A 432 -0.45 23.27 17.46
C GLY A 432 -1.15 23.26 18.82
N VAL A 433 -2.20 24.08 18.91
CA VAL A 433 -3.19 24.02 19.99
C VAL A 433 -4.41 23.24 19.50
N ASN A 434 -4.88 22.26 20.28
CA ASN A 434 -6.10 21.49 19.99
C ASN A 434 -7.34 22.41 19.84
N ARG A 435 -7.64 22.86 18.61
CA ARG A 435 -8.75 23.75 18.25
C ARG A 435 -9.10 23.59 16.76
N SER A 436 -10.31 23.13 16.49
CA SER A 436 -10.86 22.86 15.14
C SER A 436 -10.98 24.05 14.14
N GLN A 437 -10.49 25.26 14.44
CA GLN A 437 -10.73 26.46 13.61
C GLN A 437 -9.51 27.37 13.48
N LEU A 438 -8.35 26.83 13.10
CA LEU A 438 -7.18 27.64 12.76
C LEU A 438 -6.92 27.53 11.25
N ASP A 439 -7.36 28.54 10.49
CA ASP A 439 -7.04 28.66 9.07
C ASP A 439 -5.51 28.71 8.88
N HIS A 440 -4.93 27.79 8.09
CA HIS A 440 -3.49 27.68 7.77
C HIS A 440 -2.58 27.22 8.93
N ASP A 441 -3.05 26.24 9.70
CA ASP A 441 -2.29 25.55 10.77
C ASP A 441 -1.88 24.13 10.35
N GLU A 442 -1.67 23.91 9.05
CA GLU A 442 -1.31 22.59 8.51
C GLU A 442 0.15 22.27 8.86
N ASP A 443 0.35 21.44 9.87
CA ASP A 443 1.67 21.13 10.42
C ASP A 443 2.27 19.86 9.80
N VAL A 444 3.61 19.80 9.75
CA VAL A 444 4.34 18.59 9.35
C VAL A 444 5.33 18.20 10.45
N ALA A 445 5.17 17.00 10.98
CA ALA A 445 6.03 16.46 12.04
C ALA A 445 6.63 15.11 11.67
N TYR A 446 7.91 14.93 11.98
CA TYR A 446 8.60 13.64 11.95
C TYR A 446 9.17 13.36 13.33
N GLY A 447 8.79 12.25 13.97
CA GLY A 447 9.37 11.80 15.25
C GLY A 447 10.82 11.39 15.08
N GLY A 448 11.12 10.66 14.00
CA GLY A 448 12.46 10.23 13.63
C GLY A 448 12.74 8.82 14.15
N GLY A 449 13.76 8.68 14.99
CA GLY A 449 14.09 7.40 15.59
C GLY A 449 13.78 7.44 17.08
N GLY A 450 13.09 6.45 17.62
CA GLY A 450 12.77 6.48 19.04
C GLY A 450 11.45 5.80 19.35
N SER A 451 10.83 6.31 20.40
CA SER A 451 9.44 6.10 20.76
C SER A 451 8.98 7.49 21.13
N ASP A 452 8.39 8.18 20.18
CA ASP A 452 8.09 9.59 20.21
C ASP A 452 6.64 9.81 20.64
N ILE A 453 6.33 11.05 21.00
CA ILE A 453 4.96 11.46 21.30
C ILE A 453 4.67 12.71 20.50
N ILE A 454 3.69 12.64 19.61
CA ILE A 454 3.33 13.71 18.68
C ILE A 454 1.87 14.08 18.88
N ALA A 455 1.61 15.38 18.91
CA ALA A 455 0.27 15.96 18.89
C ALA A 455 0.21 16.97 17.75
N GLY A 456 -0.68 16.75 16.78
CA GLY A 456 -0.95 17.63 15.65
C GLY A 456 -1.51 18.95 16.15
N GLY A 457 -2.76 18.98 16.59
CA GLY A 457 -3.33 20.18 17.20
C GLY A 457 -4.63 20.56 16.55
N GLY A 458 -4.64 21.66 15.82
CA GLY A 458 -5.77 22.05 15.00
C GLY A 458 -5.27 22.20 13.58
N GLY A 459 -6.09 21.87 12.59
CA GLY A 459 -5.65 21.93 11.19
C GLY A 459 -5.52 20.53 10.62
N ASN A 460 -5.09 20.45 9.36
CA ASN A 460 -5.00 19.17 8.66
C ASN A 460 -3.53 18.82 8.56
N ASP A 461 -3.07 18.01 9.49
CA ASP A 461 -1.66 17.79 9.76
C ASP A 461 -1.10 16.57 9.02
N THR A 462 0.22 16.50 8.93
CA THR A 462 0.93 15.32 8.42
C THR A 462 1.96 14.89 9.44
N LEU A 463 1.67 13.79 10.13
CA LEU A 463 2.42 13.33 11.30
C LEU A 463 3.03 11.97 11.02
N TRP A 464 4.34 11.86 11.28
CA TRP A 464 5.10 10.63 11.11
C TRP A 464 5.74 10.24 12.43
N GLY A 465 5.55 9.00 12.87
CA GLY A 465 6.34 8.42 13.95
C GLY A 465 7.81 8.30 13.54
N GLY A 466 8.03 7.78 12.32
CA GLY A 466 9.35 7.62 11.72
C GLY A 466 9.96 8.88 11.09
N ASP A 467 10.89 8.65 10.15
CA ASP A 467 11.66 9.68 9.44
C ASP A 467 11.04 10.11 8.09
N GLY A 468 9.81 9.67 7.79
CA GLY A 468 9.10 9.95 6.55
C GLY A 468 9.37 8.99 5.40
N SER A 469 10.26 8.01 5.60
CA SER A 469 10.55 6.99 4.60
C SER A 469 9.58 5.82 4.65
N ALA A 470 9.54 4.99 3.60
CA ALA A 470 8.80 3.73 3.56
C ALA A 470 9.28 2.65 4.57
N SER A 471 10.24 2.97 5.45
CA SER A 471 10.73 2.01 6.44
C SER A 471 9.68 1.61 7.49
N TYR A 472 8.63 2.42 7.69
CA TYR A 472 7.51 2.08 8.57
C TYR A 472 6.81 0.79 8.14
N LEU A 473 6.76 0.49 6.83
CA LEU A 473 6.14 -0.73 6.29
C LEU A 473 7.00 -2.01 6.49
N GLN A 474 8.19 -1.90 7.07
CA GLN A 474 9.16 -3.01 7.13
C GLN A 474 9.51 -3.36 8.57
N ALA A 475 9.10 -4.55 9.02
CA ALA A 475 9.43 -5.07 10.34
C ALA A 475 10.94 -4.95 10.65
N ASP A 476 11.26 -4.39 11.82
CA ASP A 476 12.62 -4.19 12.32
C ASP A 476 12.95 -5.16 13.48
N ALA A 477 14.13 -5.01 14.07
CA ALA A 477 14.56 -5.88 15.19
C ALA A 477 13.71 -5.69 16.48
N GLY A 478 12.91 -4.64 16.54
CA GLY A 478 12.01 -4.29 17.64
C GLY A 478 10.63 -4.91 17.49
N THR A 479 10.08 -5.01 16.28
CA THR A 479 8.69 -5.42 15.95
C THR A 479 8.21 -6.66 16.74
N ASP A 480 9.03 -7.72 16.83
CA ASP A 480 8.65 -8.99 17.46
C ASP A 480 9.51 -9.33 18.70
N SER A 481 10.03 -8.30 19.39
CA SER A 481 10.91 -8.48 20.54
C SER A 481 10.14 -8.84 21.83
N ASP A 482 10.55 -9.87 22.56
CA ASP A 482 10.01 -10.16 23.91
C ASP A 482 10.16 -8.97 24.90
N ASP A 483 11.06 -8.02 24.62
CA ASP A 483 11.21 -6.80 25.40
C ASP A 483 10.23 -5.71 24.94
N ALA A 484 9.18 -5.48 25.74
CA ALA A 484 8.18 -4.42 25.53
C ALA A 484 8.75 -2.98 25.53
N GLN A 485 10.04 -2.77 25.81
CA GLN A 485 10.71 -1.48 25.55
C GLN A 485 11.26 -1.39 24.13
N MET A 486 11.65 -2.51 23.52
CA MET A 486 12.17 -2.56 22.16
C MET A 486 11.03 -2.60 21.13
N ARG A 487 9.91 -3.23 21.48
CA ARG A 487 8.70 -3.27 20.65
C ARG A 487 7.98 -1.94 20.54
N ARG A 488 8.07 -1.08 21.56
CA ARG A 488 7.30 0.17 21.62
C ARG A 488 7.74 1.12 20.50
N GLY A 489 6.78 1.50 19.66
CA GLY A 489 6.86 2.60 18.72
C GLY A 489 6.41 3.92 19.34
N ASP A 490 5.64 4.66 18.57
CA ASP A 490 5.27 6.05 18.74
C ASP A 490 3.84 6.21 19.26
N TRP A 491 3.56 7.38 19.85
CA TRP A 491 2.23 7.79 20.26
C TRP A 491 1.85 9.04 19.49
N ILE A 492 0.88 8.95 18.61
CA ILE A 492 0.50 10.06 17.74
C ILE A 492 -0.99 10.35 17.91
N SER A 493 -1.33 11.63 18.02
CA SER A 493 -2.70 12.11 18.04
C SER A 493 -2.81 13.29 17.08
N GLY A 494 -3.66 13.18 16.07
CA GLY A 494 -3.97 14.25 15.12
C GLY A 494 -4.67 15.42 15.82
N GLN A 495 -5.68 15.09 16.62
CA GLN A 495 -6.52 15.96 17.44
C GLN A 495 -7.69 16.57 16.69
N ALA A 496 -7.54 17.69 16.01
CA ALA A 496 -8.69 18.35 15.40
C ALA A 496 -8.35 18.81 14.00
N GLY A 497 -9.29 18.60 13.09
CA GLY A 497 -9.03 18.64 11.66
C GLY A 497 -8.73 17.23 11.17
N SER A 498 -8.45 17.16 9.87
CA SER A 498 -8.37 15.91 9.15
C SER A 498 -6.95 15.59 8.80
N ASP A 499 -6.43 14.61 9.50
CA ASP A 499 -5.02 14.39 9.70
C ASP A 499 -4.54 13.17 8.93
N LEU A 500 -3.30 13.26 8.46
CA LEU A 500 -2.59 12.16 7.84
C LEU A 500 -1.51 11.67 8.79
N ILE A 501 -1.70 10.47 9.35
CA ILE A 501 -0.88 9.90 10.40
C ILE A 501 -0.23 8.61 9.91
N TYR A 502 1.09 8.56 10.01
CA TYR A 502 1.88 7.36 9.76
C TYR A 502 2.62 6.97 11.04
N GLY A 503 2.50 5.72 11.44
CA GLY A 503 3.31 5.12 12.49
C GLY A 503 4.73 4.86 12.04
N SER A 504 5.26 3.74 12.50
CA SER A 504 6.62 3.28 12.38
C SER A 504 6.62 1.78 12.09
N ALA A 505 7.77 1.12 12.21
CA ALA A 505 7.88 -0.33 12.07
C ALA A 505 7.68 -1.07 13.41
N ARG A 506 7.13 -0.40 14.42
CA ARG A 506 7.04 -0.85 15.81
C ARG A 506 5.63 -0.65 16.33
N GLU A 507 5.34 -1.22 17.50
CA GLU A 507 4.02 -1.12 18.12
C GLU A 507 3.64 0.32 18.43
N ASP A 508 2.78 0.91 17.63
CA ASP A 508 2.34 2.30 17.71
C ASP A 508 0.97 2.44 18.39
N VAL A 509 0.66 3.64 18.84
CA VAL A 509 -0.70 4.05 19.22
C VAL A 509 -1.07 5.33 18.49
N LEU A 510 -2.05 5.24 17.61
CA LEU A 510 -2.44 6.28 16.68
C LEU A 510 -3.90 6.66 16.93
N PHE A 511 -4.15 7.96 16.99
CA PHE A 511 -5.48 8.53 17.21
C PHE A 511 -5.70 9.65 16.19
N GLY A 512 -6.76 9.57 15.37
CA GLY A 512 -7.11 10.63 14.42
C GLY A 512 -7.59 11.86 15.18
N GLY A 513 -8.80 11.80 15.74
CA GLY A 513 -9.35 12.84 16.58
C GLY A 513 -10.72 13.32 16.10
N ASP A 514 -10.83 14.57 15.67
CA ASP A 514 -12.06 15.17 15.14
C ASP A 514 -11.84 15.59 13.70
N GLY A 515 -12.43 14.89 12.74
CA GLY A 515 -12.29 15.13 11.32
C GLY A 515 -12.19 13.81 10.58
N ASP A 516 -12.21 13.86 9.25
CA ASP A 516 -11.97 12.67 8.42
C ASP A 516 -10.46 12.37 8.38
N ASP A 517 -10.02 11.34 9.09
CA ASP A 517 -8.61 11.05 9.32
C ASP A 517 -8.09 9.88 8.46
N THR A 518 -6.79 9.87 8.20
CA THR A 518 -6.10 8.75 7.54
C THR A 518 -4.96 8.27 8.43
N LEU A 519 -5.10 7.07 8.99
CA LEU A 519 -4.13 6.45 9.89
C LEU A 519 -3.51 5.23 9.23
N ARG A 520 -2.18 5.13 9.28
CA ARG A 520 -1.42 3.95 8.86
C ARG A 520 -0.50 3.48 9.98
N GLY A 521 -0.70 2.27 10.48
CA GLY A 521 0.12 1.66 11.52
C GLY A 521 1.54 1.44 11.03
N GLY A 522 1.67 0.63 9.98
CA GLY A 522 2.95 0.32 9.36
C GLY A 522 3.25 -1.15 9.54
N ALA A 523 4.34 -1.47 10.22
CA ALA A 523 4.60 -2.82 10.68
C ALA A 523 4.61 -2.77 12.20
N GLY A 524 4.25 -3.84 12.89
CA GLY A 524 4.17 -3.77 14.34
C GLY A 524 2.91 -4.40 14.85
N ARG A 525 2.52 -3.96 16.04
CA ARG A 525 1.29 -4.40 16.66
C ARG A 525 0.68 -3.14 17.20
N ASP A 526 -0.25 -2.60 16.45
CA ASP A 526 -0.64 -1.21 16.52
C ASP A 526 -2.07 -1.08 17.07
N LEU A 527 -2.32 0.08 17.65
CA LEU A 527 -3.64 0.50 18.07
C LEU A 527 -4.03 1.74 17.27
N LEU A 528 -5.00 1.62 16.38
CA LEU A 528 -5.52 2.73 15.59
C LEU A 528 -6.95 3.02 16.02
N LEU A 529 -7.25 4.28 16.34
CA LEU A 529 -8.60 4.76 16.61
C LEU A 529 -8.86 5.99 15.74
N GLY A 530 -9.90 5.95 14.92
CA GLY A 530 -10.27 7.06 14.04
C GLY A 530 -10.56 8.32 14.83
N ASP A 531 -11.60 8.30 15.65
CA ASP A 531 -12.08 9.51 16.33
C ASP A 531 -11.56 9.75 17.78
N ALA A 532 -10.51 9.07 18.25
CA ALA A 532 -10.11 9.18 19.66
C ALA A 532 -9.15 10.35 19.95
N ASP A 533 -9.11 10.84 21.20
CA ASP A 533 -8.04 11.73 21.68
C ASP A 533 -7.58 11.31 23.08
N TYR A 534 -6.55 10.45 23.08
CA TYR A 534 -5.77 10.13 24.27
C TYR A 534 -4.45 10.88 24.22
N PHE A 535 -4.25 11.80 25.17
CA PHE A 535 -3.01 12.55 25.25
C PHE A 535 -2.40 12.58 26.64
N VAL A 536 -1.09 12.39 26.72
CA VAL A 536 -0.34 12.28 27.96
C VAL A 536 0.42 13.55 28.29
N GLY A 537 0.60 13.82 29.57
CA GLY A 537 1.42 14.95 30.00
C GLY A 537 2.91 14.65 29.87
N SER A 538 3.67 15.56 29.26
CA SER A 538 5.14 15.48 29.10
C SER A 538 5.90 15.15 30.39
N GLY A 539 5.35 15.57 31.54
CA GLY A 539 5.92 15.28 32.86
C GLY A 539 7.35 15.80 33.02
N SER A 540 7.65 16.91 32.33
CA SER A 540 9.01 17.41 32.11
C SER A 540 9.79 17.65 33.39
N MET A 541 11.09 17.41 33.31
CA MET A 541 12.07 17.77 34.33
C MET A 541 12.90 18.96 33.87
N VAL A 542 13.33 19.79 34.82
CA VAL A 542 14.12 20.99 34.54
C VAL A 542 15.60 20.69 34.75
N ILE A 543 16.40 20.91 33.71
CA ILE A 543 17.86 20.92 33.76
C ILE A 543 18.33 22.31 34.20
N GLY A 544 19.07 22.36 35.30
CA GLY A 544 19.50 23.59 35.94
C GLY A 544 20.53 24.36 35.12
N ALA A 545 20.56 25.69 35.30
CA ALA A 545 21.47 26.56 34.56
C ALA A 545 22.98 26.30 34.80
N ASP A 546 23.30 25.61 35.89
CA ASP A 546 24.64 25.14 36.26
C ASP A 546 25.06 23.86 35.53
N GLN A 547 24.15 23.22 34.80
CA GLN A 547 24.38 21.95 34.09
C GLN A 547 24.69 22.12 32.60
N GLY A 548 25.16 23.31 32.19
CA GLY A 548 25.56 23.59 30.82
C GLY A 548 24.36 23.80 29.90
N THR A 549 23.53 24.79 30.22
CA THR A 549 22.37 25.21 29.42
C THR A 549 22.64 26.52 28.68
N ALA A 550 22.00 26.73 27.54
CA ALA A 550 21.95 28.01 26.83
C ALA A 550 20.52 28.31 26.36
N ALA A 551 20.08 29.56 26.50
CA ALA A 551 18.75 29.99 26.06
C ALA A 551 18.85 31.17 25.07
N TYR A 552 18.02 31.12 24.03
CA TYR A 552 17.98 32.07 22.94
C TYR A 552 16.54 32.50 22.71
N GLN A 553 16.31 33.81 22.70
CA GLN A 553 14.98 34.40 22.60
C GLN A 553 14.90 35.37 21.43
N TRP A 554 13.96 35.13 20.53
CA TRP A 554 13.62 36.05 19.46
C TRP A 554 12.90 37.26 20.03
N GLN A 555 13.21 38.43 19.50
CA GLN A 555 12.57 39.69 19.84
C GLN A 555 11.65 40.13 18.70
N ALA A 556 10.68 40.97 19.00
CA ALA A 556 9.73 41.50 18.01
C ALA A 556 10.36 42.38 16.92
N ASP A 557 11.63 42.77 17.09
CA ASP A 557 12.41 43.50 16.07
C ASP A 557 13.19 42.58 15.13
N GLY A 558 13.00 41.26 15.23
CA GLY A 558 13.69 40.24 14.44
C GLY A 558 15.08 39.86 14.97
N THR A 559 15.57 40.47 16.05
CA THR A 559 16.86 40.11 16.63
C THR A 559 16.76 38.93 17.60
N VAL A 560 17.84 38.15 17.70
CA VAL A 560 17.93 37.03 18.65
C VAL A 560 18.84 37.40 19.82
N ARG A 561 18.32 37.29 21.04
CA ARG A 561 19.05 37.54 22.27
C ARG A 561 19.43 36.23 22.95
N ARG A 562 20.74 36.00 23.12
CA ARG A 562 21.23 34.99 24.06
C ARG A 562 21.02 35.47 25.49
N LEU A 563 20.26 34.71 26.28
CA LEU A 563 20.04 35.03 27.69
C LEU A 563 21.32 34.72 28.49
N PRO A 564 21.79 35.61 29.40
CA PRO A 564 22.99 35.37 30.19
C PRO A 564 22.89 34.08 31.01
N ASN A 565 24.03 33.41 31.21
CA ASN A 565 24.13 32.18 32.01
C ASN A 565 23.51 32.43 33.40
N GLY A 566 22.41 31.74 33.71
CA GLY A 566 21.64 31.93 34.95
C GLY A 566 20.32 32.70 34.84
N HIS A 567 19.88 33.11 33.63
CA HIS A 567 18.57 33.75 33.39
C HIS A 567 17.68 33.02 32.38
N ALA A 568 17.89 31.73 32.12
CA ALA A 568 16.70 30.90 32.01
C ALA A 568 16.13 30.86 33.43
N GLU A 569 15.22 31.77 33.79
CA GLU A 569 14.56 31.73 35.11
C GLU A 569 13.86 30.36 35.35
N ALA A 570 13.78 29.50 34.33
CA ALA A 570 13.17 28.18 34.34
C ALA A 570 14.08 26.99 33.93
N GLY A 571 15.39 27.14 33.70
CA GLY A 571 16.24 26.05 33.17
C GLY A 571 15.84 25.57 31.77
N VAL A 572 16.25 24.36 31.37
CA VAL A 572 15.78 23.69 30.12
C VAL A 572 14.85 22.56 30.52
N ALA A 573 13.60 22.59 30.08
CA ALA A 573 12.67 21.50 30.31
C ALA A 573 12.87 20.39 29.26
N VAL A 574 13.03 19.15 29.73
CA VAL A 574 13.05 17.96 28.86
C VAL A 574 12.02 16.96 29.36
N PRO A 575 11.39 16.16 28.47
CA PRO A 575 10.38 15.19 28.87
C PRO A 575 10.98 14.17 29.83
N SER A 576 10.19 13.71 30.81
CA SER A 576 10.65 12.62 31.66
C SER A 576 10.64 11.31 30.89
N GLY A 577 11.67 10.47 31.01
CA GLY A 577 11.65 9.12 30.41
C GLY A 577 10.51 8.22 30.89
N GLN A 578 9.70 8.66 31.86
CA GLN A 578 8.46 7.97 32.27
C GLN A 578 7.31 8.18 31.29
N VAL A 579 7.25 9.30 30.55
CA VAL A 579 6.10 9.56 29.65
C VAL A 579 6.07 8.54 28.50
N PHE A 580 7.23 8.16 27.98
CA PHE A 580 7.42 7.14 26.93
C PHE A 580 7.33 5.69 27.43
N ARG A 581 6.79 5.45 28.63
CA ARG A 581 6.61 4.10 29.22
C ARG A 581 5.15 3.72 29.28
N TRP A 582 4.51 3.75 28.13
CA TRP A 582 3.14 3.31 27.96
C TRP A 582 3.08 1.84 27.54
N SER A 583 1.90 1.26 27.69
CA SER A 583 1.57 -0.09 27.22
C SER A 583 0.10 -0.14 26.87
N TRP A 584 -0.23 -0.89 25.84
CA TRP A 584 -1.61 -1.21 25.51
C TRP A 584 -1.78 -2.73 25.40
N SER A 585 -3.01 -3.18 25.54
CA SER A 585 -3.43 -4.57 25.38
C SER A 585 -4.89 -4.58 25.02
N HIS A 586 -5.38 -5.65 24.40
CA HIS A 586 -6.79 -5.76 24.05
C HIS A 586 -7.37 -7.12 24.42
N SER A 587 -8.67 -7.18 24.33
CA SER A 587 -9.49 -8.37 24.26
C SER A 587 -10.41 -8.24 23.05
N THR A 588 -11.20 -9.26 22.76
CA THR A 588 -12.26 -9.16 21.74
C THR A 588 -13.47 -8.32 22.18
N GLN A 589 -13.34 -7.50 23.22
CA GLN A 589 -14.43 -6.67 23.76
C GLN A 589 -14.00 -5.22 23.97
N ASP A 590 -12.71 -4.98 24.16
CA ASP A 590 -12.15 -3.65 24.38
C ASP A 590 -10.62 -3.68 24.40
N PHE A 591 -10.01 -2.51 24.25
CA PHE A 591 -8.61 -2.23 24.54
C PHE A 591 -8.41 -1.66 25.95
N SER A 592 -7.16 -1.65 26.39
CA SER A 592 -6.71 -1.06 27.65
C SER A 592 -5.39 -0.35 27.44
N LEU A 593 -5.42 0.97 27.49
CA LEU A 593 -4.26 1.83 27.35
C LEU A 593 -3.77 2.33 28.72
N THR A 594 -2.51 2.03 29.04
CA THR A 594 -1.87 2.48 30.29
C THR A 594 -0.72 3.43 29.97
N PRO A 595 -0.88 4.73 30.21
CA PRO A 595 0.18 5.69 29.97
C PRO A 595 1.23 5.65 31.09
N GLY A 596 2.49 5.96 30.75
CA GLY A 596 3.57 6.02 31.74
C GLY A 596 3.47 7.21 32.71
N ARG A 597 2.57 8.16 32.40
CA ARG A 597 2.14 9.31 33.20
C ARG A 597 0.62 9.43 33.13
N SER A 598 0.00 10.27 33.96
CA SER A 598 -1.44 10.50 33.85
C SER A 598 -1.81 11.12 32.50
N PHE A 599 -2.94 10.66 31.95
CA PHE A 599 -3.63 11.33 30.85
C PHE A 599 -3.91 12.79 31.19
N LEU A 600 -3.67 13.67 30.22
CA LEU A 600 -4.22 15.02 30.19
C LEU A 600 -5.60 15.01 29.53
N ARG A 601 -5.78 14.16 28.51
CA ARG A 601 -7.05 13.85 27.87
C ARG A 601 -7.17 12.34 27.65
N SER A 602 -8.40 11.87 27.69
CA SER A 602 -8.77 10.47 27.56
C SER A 602 -10.19 10.42 27.01
N GLU A 603 -10.33 10.95 25.81
CA GLU A 603 -11.59 11.01 25.08
C GLU A 603 -11.60 9.83 24.12
N ARG A 604 -12.55 8.91 24.34
CA ARG A 604 -12.69 7.74 23.47
C ARG A 604 -13.29 8.15 22.13
N LEU A 605 -14.14 9.18 22.14
CA LEU A 605 -14.77 9.73 20.95
C LEU A 605 -14.67 11.25 21.04
N ALA A 606 -13.87 11.83 20.16
CA ALA A 606 -13.62 13.25 19.99
C ALA A 606 -14.28 13.79 18.71
N GLY A 607 -14.44 12.95 17.69
CA GLY A 607 -15.07 13.24 16.40
C GLY A 607 -16.25 12.33 16.03
N THR A 608 -16.67 12.46 14.78
CA THR A 608 -17.56 11.56 14.03
C THR A 608 -17.16 11.57 12.55
N GLY A 609 -15.86 11.49 12.31
CA GLY A 609 -15.23 11.59 11.00
C GLY A 609 -15.65 10.48 10.06
N THR A 610 -15.16 10.50 8.83
CA THR A 610 -15.12 9.33 7.96
C THR A 610 -13.67 8.96 7.79
N ASP A 611 -13.25 7.89 8.45
CA ASP A 611 -11.85 7.59 8.64
C ASP A 611 -11.36 6.46 7.74
N TYR A 612 -10.08 6.54 7.37
CA TYR A 612 -9.35 5.47 6.72
C TYR A 612 -8.27 4.95 7.67
N LEU A 613 -8.36 3.68 8.05
CA LEU A 613 -7.40 3.00 8.92
C LEU A 613 -6.78 1.82 8.17
N ASP A 614 -5.45 1.74 8.18
CA ASP A 614 -4.65 0.67 7.57
C ASP A 614 -3.63 0.21 8.61
N GLY A 615 -3.85 -0.98 9.18
CA GLY A 615 -2.98 -1.57 10.19
C GLY A 615 -1.60 -1.83 9.62
N GLY A 616 -1.58 -2.55 8.50
CA GLY A 616 -0.36 -2.93 7.81
C GLY A 616 0.08 -4.30 8.29
N ALA A 617 1.37 -4.49 8.60
CA ALA A 617 1.85 -5.81 9.00
C ALA A 617 1.85 -6.01 10.52
N GLY A 618 1.27 -7.10 10.99
CA GLY A 618 1.29 -7.59 12.38
C GLY A 618 -0.07 -7.45 13.09
N ASP A 619 -0.23 -8.10 14.26
CA ASP A 619 -1.55 -8.32 14.89
C ASP A 619 -2.23 -7.02 15.43
N ASP A 620 -2.96 -6.28 14.61
CA ASP A 620 -3.47 -4.95 14.92
C ASP A 620 -4.84 -4.94 15.61
N TRP A 621 -5.10 -3.85 16.34
CA TRP A 621 -6.43 -3.55 16.89
C TRP A 621 -6.89 -2.19 16.41
N MET A 622 -8.03 -2.16 15.74
CA MET A 622 -8.53 -0.95 15.09
C MET A 622 -10.01 -0.72 15.38
N ALA A 623 -10.38 0.55 15.52
CA ALA A 623 -11.78 0.99 15.51
C ALA A 623 -11.91 2.28 14.71
N GLY A 624 -12.80 2.31 13.71
CA GLY A 624 -13.16 3.54 12.99
C GLY A 624 -13.88 4.53 13.92
N GLN A 625 -14.80 3.97 14.71
CA GLN A 625 -15.56 4.59 15.79
C GLN A 625 -16.88 5.19 15.35
N ALA A 626 -16.97 6.45 14.92
CA ALA A 626 -18.21 7.04 14.45
C ALA A 626 -18.08 7.48 13.00
N GLY A 627 -19.18 7.38 12.25
CA GLY A 627 -19.20 7.77 10.85
C GLY A 627 -18.93 6.58 9.93
N ASP A 628 -18.90 6.82 8.61
CA ASP A 628 -18.82 5.75 7.61
C ASP A 628 -17.34 5.41 7.34
N ASP A 629 -16.77 4.41 8.01
CA ASP A 629 -15.32 4.19 8.04
C ASP A 629 -14.82 3.11 7.06
N VAL A 630 -13.53 3.15 6.74
CA VAL A 630 -12.84 2.14 5.92
C VAL A 630 -11.61 1.62 6.67
N LEU A 631 -11.60 0.32 6.96
CA LEU A 631 -10.55 -0.34 7.72
C LEU A 631 -9.91 -1.47 6.90
N HIS A 632 -8.59 -1.49 6.84
CA HIS A 632 -7.78 -2.57 6.28
C HIS A 632 -6.89 -3.15 7.39
N GLY A 633 -7.05 -4.44 7.70
CA GLY A 633 -6.22 -5.17 8.68
C GLY A 633 -4.77 -5.21 8.22
N GLY A 634 -4.55 -5.91 7.12
CA GLY A 634 -3.25 -6.01 6.46
C GLY A 634 -2.71 -7.42 6.58
N ASP A 635 -1.49 -7.61 7.09
CA ASP A 635 -0.92 -8.93 7.30
C ASP A 635 -1.01 -9.33 8.79
N ASP A 636 -1.13 -10.62 9.08
CA ASP A 636 -1.27 -11.23 10.42
C ASP A 636 -2.67 -11.06 11.05
N ASN A 637 -2.85 -11.34 12.36
CA ASN A 637 -4.18 -11.58 12.93
C ASN A 637 -4.77 -10.32 13.57
N ASP A 638 -5.70 -9.70 12.88
CA ASP A 638 -6.24 -8.39 13.22
C ASP A 638 -7.61 -8.45 13.90
N VAL A 639 -7.95 -7.33 14.52
CA VAL A 639 -9.28 -7.09 15.10
C VAL A 639 -9.77 -5.73 14.67
N LEU A 640 -10.79 -5.72 13.81
CA LEU A 640 -11.37 -4.54 13.18
C LEU A 640 -12.79 -4.31 13.69
N TYR A 641 -13.05 -3.08 14.08
CA TYR A 641 -14.35 -2.58 14.52
C TYR A 641 -14.72 -1.39 13.62
N GLY A 642 -15.80 -1.48 12.83
CA GLY A 642 -16.31 -0.35 12.05
C GLY A 642 -16.71 0.76 13.01
N ASP A 643 -17.83 0.54 13.69
CA ASP A 643 -18.14 1.25 14.93
C ASP A 643 -17.30 0.75 16.11
N ASP A 644 -17.14 1.56 17.15
CA ASP A 644 -16.41 1.19 18.37
C ASP A 644 -16.95 -0.10 19.06
N ALA A 645 -16.05 -0.92 19.61
CA ALA A 645 -16.37 -2.09 20.44
C ALA A 645 -17.29 -1.80 21.64
N VAL A 646 -17.42 -0.53 22.05
CA VAL A 646 -18.40 -0.07 23.04
C VAL A 646 -19.52 0.73 22.36
N ALA A 647 -20.72 0.67 22.95
CA ALA A 647 -21.88 1.35 22.39
C ALA A 647 -21.65 2.85 22.13
N MET A 648 -21.90 3.25 20.88
CA MET A 648 -21.76 4.60 20.39
C MET A 648 -22.95 5.51 20.76
N PRO A 649 -22.77 6.84 20.75
CA PRO A 649 -23.89 7.78 20.82
C PRO A 649 -24.92 7.54 19.70
N GLU A 650 -26.21 7.68 20.04
CA GLU A 650 -27.30 7.50 19.06
C GLU A 650 -27.15 8.47 17.89
N GLY A 651 -27.06 7.92 16.67
CA GLY A 651 -26.94 8.66 15.42
C GLY A 651 -25.50 9.01 15.01
N SER A 652 -24.49 8.45 15.68
CA SER A 652 -23.09 8.52 15.24
C SER A 652 -22.60 7.23 14.59
N GLU A 653 -23.47 6.23 14.44
CA GLU A 653 -23.12 4.93 13.86
C GLU A 653 -22.97 4.99 12.33
N GLY A 654 -22.08 4.17 11.80
CA GLY A 654 -21.57 4.18 10.43
C GLY A 654 -22.25 3.26 9.41
N ASN A 655 -21.71 3.24 8.19
CA ASN A 655 -21.89 2.16 7.21
C ASN A 655 -20.48 1.81 6.72
N ASP A 656 -19.90 0.81 7.36
CA ASP A 656 -18.45 0.66 7.35
C ASP A 656 -18.00 -0.36 6.30
N ARG A 657 -16.74 -0.26 5.87
CA ARG A 657 -16.08 -1.24 5.02
C ARG A 657 -14.85 -1.78 5.72
N LEU A 658 -14.88 -3.06 6.06
CA LEU A 658 -13.80 -3.75 6.76
C LEU A 658 -13.20 -4.80 5.84
N PHE A 659 -11.91 -4.69 5.58
CA PHE A 659 -11.12 -5.64 4.81
C PHE A 659 -10.12 -6.32 5.73
N ALA A 660 -10.21 -7.65 5.86
CA ALA A 660 -9.41 -8.42 6.80
C ALA A 660 -7.91 -8.37 6.45
N GLY A 661 -7.55 -8.76 5.23
CA GLY A 661 -6.15 -8.93 4.86
C GLY A 661 -5.68 -10.37 5.08
N GLU A 662 -4.38 -10.68 5.08
CA GLU A 662 -3.89 -12.04 5.36
C GLU A 662 -3.92 -12.30 6.86
N GLY A 663 -4.53 -13.37 7.37
CA GLY A 663 -4.66 -13.47 8.82
C GLY A 663 -5.70 -14.43 9.35
N ARG A 664 -5.89 -14.38 10.68
CA ARG A 664 -7.11 -14.91 11.32
C ARG A 664 -7.81 -13.78 12.01
N ASP A 665 -8.70 -13.17 11.27
CA ASP A 665 -9.17 -11.85 11.59
C ASP A 665 -10.53 -11.89 12.27
N LYS A 666 -10.83 -10.79 12.95
CA LYS A 666 -12.16 -10.58 13.53
C LYS A 666 -12.66 -9.23 13.10
N LEU A 667 -13.72 -9.25 12.30
CA LEU A 667 -14.37 -8.06 11.77
C LEU A 667 -15.72 -7.90 12.46
N PHE A 668 -15.97 -6.71 12.98
CA PHE A 668 -17.22 -6.33 13.63
C PHE A 668 -17.73 -5.05 12.96
N GLY A 669 -18.83 -5.12 12.20
CA GLY A 669 -19.41 -3.96 11.51
C GLY A 669 -19.95 -2.95 12.51
N GLY A 670 -20.92 -3.38 13.32
CA GLY A 670 -21.51 -2.54 14.35
C GLY A 670 -22.97 -2.28 14.03
N ALA A 671 -23.38 -1.02 14.02
CA ALA A 671 -24.69 -0.62 13.58
C ALA A 671 -24.59 0.11 12.25
N GLY A 672 -25.28 -0.36 11.22
CA GLY A 672 -25.05 0.24 9.92
C GLY A 672 -25.57 -0.57 8.77
N LYS A 673 -24.91 -0.42 7.63
CA LYS A 673 -24.98 -1.35 6.52
C LYS A 673 -23.56 -1.63 6.11
N ASP A 674 -23.02 -2.68 6.69
CA ASP A 674 -21.58 -2.85 6.71
C ASP A 674 -21.17 -3.87 5.64
N LEU A 675 -20.00 -3.66 5.05
CA LEU A 675 -19.32 -4.61 4.20
C LEU A 675 -18.14 -5.18 4.98
N LEU A 676 -18.17 -6.47 5.26
CA LEU A 676 -17.08 -7.20 5.92
C LEU A 676 -16.52 -8.21 4.93
N ASP A 677 -15.27 -8.02 4.52
CA ASP A 677 -14.60 -8.82 3.50
C ASP A 677 -13.33 -9.48 4.07
N ALA A 678 -13.39 -10.80 4.20
CA ALA A 678 -12.29 -11.69 4.53
C ALA A 678 -12.05 -12.67 3.36
N SER A 679 -12.07 -12.16 2.13
CA SER A 679 -11.90 -12.99 0.92
C SER A 679 -10.46 -13.20 0.47
N GLU A 680 -9.48 -12.91 1.32
CA GLU A 680 -8.10 -13.37 1.19
C GLU A 680 -8.01 -14.88 0.94
N HIS A 681 -6.92 -15.28 0.29
CA HIS A 681 -6.72 -16.64 -0.24
C HIS A 681 -5.64 -17.41 0.54
N ASP A 682 -5.50 -17.13 1.83
CA ASP A 682 -4.55 -17.80 2.73
C ASP A 682 -5.10 -19.13 3.30
N GLY A 683 -6.43 -19.29 3.33
CA GLY A 683 -7.11 -20.46 3.86
C GLY A 683 -7.15 -20.51 5.39
N ASP A 684 -7.04 -19.37 6.06
CA ASP A 684 -7.07 -19.27 7.51
C ASP A 684 -8.51 -19.32 8.08
N LEU A 685 -8.84 -18.66 9.18
CA LEU A 685 -10.18 -18.80 9.78
C LEU A 685 -10.58 -17.47 10.39
N ASP A 686 -11.59 -16.87 9.78
CA ASP A 686 -12.03 -15.53 10.13
C ASP A 686 -13.38 -15.54 10.83
N VAL A 687 -13.62 -14.47 11.59
CA VAL A 687 -14.87 -14.27 12.32
C VAL A 687 -15.46 -12.92 11.94
N LEU A 688 -16.55 -12.94 11.19
CA LEU A 688 -17.24 -11.73 10.73
C LEU A 688 -18.57 -11.60 11.46
N ARG A 689 -18.83 -10.42 12.04
CA ARG A 689 -20.10 -10.07 12.68
C ARG A 689 -20.64 -8.79 12.09
N GLY A 690 -21.76 -8.86 11.37
CA GLY A 690 -22.42 -7.69 10.79
C GLY A 690 -22.91 -6.75 11.90
N GLY A 691 -23.75 -7.27 12.79
CA GLY A 691 -24.25 -6.53 13.93
C GLY A 691 -25.70 -6.15 13.70
N SER A 692 -26.06 -4.87 13.82
CA SER A 692 -27.41 -4.42 13.47
C SER A 692 -27.42 -3.71 12.14
N GLY A 693 -28.26 -4.11 11.20
CA GLY A 693 -28.13 -3.50 9.89
C GLY A 693 -28.69 -4.28 8.73
N ARG A 694 -28.16 -4.00 7.55
CA ARG A 694 -28.26 -4.88 6.39
C ARG A 694 -26.85 -5.01 5.87
N ASP A 695 -26.25 -6.14 6.20
CA ASP A 695 -24.81 -6.30 6.08
C ASP A 695 -24.46 -7.29 4.96
N GLU A 696 -23.29 -7.13 4.38
CA GLU A 696 -22.69 -8.03 3.39
C GLU A 696 -21.41 -8.61 3.98
N LEU A 697 -21.40 -9.92 4.24
CA LEU A 697 -20.28 -10.63 4.86
C LEU A 697 -19.71 -11.62 3.83
N ILE A 698 -18.43 -11.47 3.49
CA ILE A 698 -17.72 -12.30 2.52
C ILE A 698 -16.59 -13.02 3.25
N GLY A 699 -16.79 -14.28 3.60
CA GLY A 699 -15.79 -15.05 4.36
C GLY A 699 -14.71 -15.74 3.54
N GLY A 700 -14.74 -15.68 2.20
CA GLY A 700 -13.66 -16.24 1.39
C GLY A 700 -13.38 -17.74 1.55
N THR A 701 -12.13 -18.06 1.87
CA THR A 701 -11.62 -19.42 2.03
C THR A 701 -11.03 -19.62 3.41
N GLY A 702 -11.45 -20.66 4.12
CA GLY A 702 -10.83 -20.94 5.42
C GLY A 702 -11.69 -21.80 6.33
N GLY A 703 -13.00 -21.62 6.21
CA GLY A 703 -14.00 -22.35 6.98
C GLY A 703 -14.68 -21.45 7.99
N ASP A 704 -15.03 -20.25 7.53
CA ASP A 704 -15.12 -19.01 8.27
C ASP A 704 -16.43 -18.91 9.05
N GLU A 705 -16.42 -18.15 10.14
CA GLU A 705 -17.57 -17.98 11.01
C GLU A 705 -18.28 -16.66 10.70
N LEU A 706 -19.34 -16.72 9.90
CA LEU A 706 -20.15 -15.55 9.53
C LEU A 706 -21.41 -15.43 10.40
N TYR A 707 -21.60 -14.29 11.04
CA TYR A 707 -22.77 -13.95 11.84
C TYR A 707 -23.36 -12.61 11.36
N GLY A 708 -24.45 -12.63 10.58
CA GLY A 708 -25.14 -11.39 10.17
C GLY A 708 -25.73 -10.62 11.36
N GLU A 709 -26.28 -11.37 12.32
CA GLU A 709 -26.94 -10.86 13.54
C GLU A 709 -28.32 -10.22 13.27
N ASP A 710 -28.56 -8.96 13.63
CA ASP A 710 -29.87 -8.30 13.58
C ASP A 710 -30.06 -7.58 12.23
N GLY A 711 -30.68 -8.21 11.23
CA GLY A 711 -30.76 -7.55 9.92
C GLY A 711 -31.37 -8.33 8.78
N GLU A 712 -31.28 -7.76 7.57
CA GLU A 712 -31.51 -8.47 6.30
C GLU A 712 -30.18 -8.68 5.56
N ASP A 713 -29.40 -9.66 6.02
CA ASP A 713 -27.97 -9.78 5.66
C ASP A 713 -27.71 -10.75 4.50
N THR A 714 -26.56 -10.58 3.86
CA THR A 714 -26.01 -11.45 2.81
C THR A 714 -24.71 -12.09 3.31
N LEU A 715 -24.62 -13.43 3.29
CA LEU A 715 -23.51 -14.24 3.81
C LEU A 715 -23.14 -15.35 2.81
#